data_AF-A0A960TUS9-F1
#
_entry.id   AF-A0A960TUS9-F1
#
_cell.length_a   1.000
_cell.length_b   1.000
_cell.length_c   1.000
_cell.angle_alpha   90.00
_cell.angle_beta   90.00
_cell.angle_gamma   90.00
#
_symmetry.space_group_name_H-M   'P 1'
#
loop_
_entity.id
_entity.type
_entity.pdbx_description
1 polymer ?
#
loop_
_entity_poly.entity_id
_entity_poly.type
_entity_poly.pdbx_seq_one_letter_code
_entity_poly.pdbx_strand_id
1 'polypeptide(L)'
;MSKTTLTTFIAVLALTMGNAAAATYTSVPAGGLWNAAATWDPAGVPVDGDDVILGSAVTITTDAACRDLTVLADGSLTNNLSHRNLTVTGDLVNDGVISDSNYQISLLVAGDVTNRGSLAIERVRFTGAGVLHSLIHEGAGDLMSDNLELEAGTGALTLQGDLITTALVDLNGGHLICSPGTDVYLNAKYLTDGTVDAAGNAFELTDGVYFQNVTIADPVFRGLTRLYLGCTLTGTVINEGELRNRAFTHVTATVDGDLINTGSVISDNYQLNLFISGDVDNQGVWDNNAVTFTGAGAPHDLTSGGGTVFSPRYLVLEAGTGDLTLTTPAHLDSEVDLNAGRMACAPGAHLDLSFGPFMDGELDAAGNAVDVTDGLYFQNLLIRDPVLRGVARTYVGCTLAGDVVLEGELRNRDFTHVETTVDGDLANHGTITSTNYRLTLFIAGDVINDGVWTNHRVVFTGAGVPHAYAQTAGKSLTLNNLDLESGTGPLTLTTSMTVGGNVDLNGGQVLCAPGAHVHLTAGQLQDGGLDAAGNDLRLTVGTYLTALQVGDPVLRGDVQIYTGVTMTGTVVVQDTLRNRDFTHDTLIIDGDIANHGLITSSNYRLTLNVSGDAHNAGTWENYRTVFDGVDDQFILLDDAHPMGDEVIFVSHLASAPFAWTNGSEPVAGAAASNLAAGVLDASAYGQYRCHAAD
;
A
#
# COMPACT_ATOMS: atom_id res chain seq x y z
N MET A 1 50.53 49.52 95.81
CA MET A 1 49.33 49.54 96.69
C MET A 1 48.13 49.41 95.76
N SER A 2 47.22 48.42 95.78
CA SER A 2 46.90 47.23 96.61
C SER A 2 46.35 46.14 95.64
N LYS A 3 46.71 44.84 95.72
CA LYS A 3 46.01 43.74 96.45
C LYS A 3 44.47 43.90 96.43
N THR A 4 43.60 42.99 96.00
CA THR A 4 43.49 41.49 96.05
C THR A 4 42.17 41.17 95.30
N THR A 5 41.92 40.05 94.59
CA THR A 5 41.63 38.69 95.10
C THR A 5 41.43 37.71 93.90
N LEU A 6 42.21 36.61 93.89
CA LEU A 6 41.86 35.19 93.56
C LEU A 6 40.79 34.92 92.46
N THR A 7 40.98 34.09 91.42
CA THR A 7 41.51 32.71 91.41
C THR A 7 41.76 32.24 89.97
N THR A 8 42.86 31.52 89.74
CA THR A 8 43.26 30.84 88.51
C THR A 8 42.57 29.48 88.36
N PHE A 9 41.99 29.14 87.20
CA PHE A 9 42.05 27.77 86.65
C PHE A 9 41.79 27.77 85.14
N ILE A 10 42.74 27.19 84.40
CA ILE A 10 42.71 26.95 82.94
C ILE A 10 41.81 25.76 82.67
N ALA A 11 40.85 25.89 81.75
CA ALA A 11 40.38 24.78 80.93
C ALA A 11 39.73 25.33 79.65
N VAL A 12 40.38 25.05 78.52
CA VAL A 12 39.76 25.00 77.20
C VAL A 12 38.52 24.13 77.32
N LEU A 13 37.32 24.74 77.29
CA LEU A 13 36.08 24.00 77.08
C LEU A 13 35.72 24.19 75.62
N ALA A 14 35.86 23.08 74.90
CA ALA A 14 35.53 22.91 73.51
C ALA A 14 34.21 23.60 73.15
N LEU A 15 34.17 24.19 71.95
CA LEU A 15 32.96 24.20 71.15
C LEU A 15 32.48 22.74 71.04
N THR A 16 31.64 22.30 71.96
CA THR A 16 30.73 21.19 71.68
C THR A 16 29.55 21.83 70.96
N MET A 17 29.67 21.99 69.64
CA MET A 17 28.51 21.79 68.79
C MET A 17 28.07 20.37 69.11
N GLY A 18 27.15 20.21 70.06
CA GLY A 18 26.47 18.95 70.24
C GLY A 18 25.77 18.69 68.92
N ASN A 19 26.20 17.66 68.20
CA ASN A 19 25.27 16.90 67.38
C ASN A 19 24.15 16.51 68.34
N ALA A 20 23.06 17.28 68.36
CA ALA A 20 21.84 16.83 68.97
C ALA A 20 21.45 15.57 68.18
N ALA A 21 21.66 14.41 68.78
CA ALA A 21 21.06 13.19 68.24
C ALA A 21 19.55 13.44 68.23
N ALA A 22 18.90 13.10 67.12
CA ALA A 22 17.44 13.15 67.03
C ALA A 22 16.83 12.47 68.26
N ALA A 23 15.94 13.16 68.96
CA ALA A 23 15.21 12.54 70.04
C ALA A 23 14.09 11.69 69.43
N THR A 24 13.81 10.53 70.02
CA THR A 24 12.64 9.75 69.66
C THR A 24 11.50 10.08 70.62
N TYR A 25 10.39 10.55 70.08
CA TYR A 25 9.15 10.81 70.82
C TYR A 25 8.11 9.75 70.46
N THR A 26 7.58 9.06 71.47
CA THR A 26 6.51 8.08 71.30
C THR A 26 5.21 8.62 71.90
N SER A 27 4.08 8.45 71.22
CA SER A 27 2.80 8.89 71.76
C SER A 27 2.40 8.07 73.00
N VAL A 28 1.97 8.73 74.08
CA VAL A 28 1.50 8.05 75.29
C VAL A 28 0.19 7.29 75.01
N PRO A 29 -0.18 6.24 75.77
CA PRO A 29 -1.37 5.43 75.47
C PRO A 29 -2.69 6.21 75.40
N ALA A 30 -2.80 7.34 76.11
CA ALA A 30 -3.98 8.20 76.08
C ALA A 30 -4.13 9.02 74.77
N GLY A 31 -3.06 9.10 73.96
CA GLY A 31 -3.02 9.95 72.77
C GLY A 31 -2.99 11.44 73.09
N GLY A 32 -3.39 12.27 72.12
CA GLY A 32 -3.64 13.70 72.35
C GLY A 32 -3.28 14.58 71.16
N LEU A 33 -2.86 15.82 71.45
CA LEU A 33 -2.56 16.82 70.42
C LEU A 33 -1.07 16.81 70.10
N TRP A 34 -0.71 16.91 68.82
CA TRP A 34 0.71 16.94 68.41
C TRP A 34 1.52 18.02 69.15
N ASN A 35 0.94 19.20 69.33
CA ASN A 35 1.60 20.33 69.98
C ASN A 35 1.45 20.36 71.51
N ALA A 36 0.97 19.28 72.14
CA ALA A 36 0.87 19.17 73.60
C ALA A 36 2.00 18.30 74.14
N ALA A 37 2.84 18.86 75.01
CA ALA A 37 3.97 18.12 75.60
C ALA A 37 3.56 16.85 76.38
N ALA A 38 2.31 16.77 76.84
CA ALA A 38 1.76 15.62 77.55
C ALA A 38 1.38 14.43 76.63
N THR A 39 1.36 14.63 75.31
CA THR A 39 1.07 13.58 74.33
C THR A 39 2.27 12.67 74.09
N TRP A 40 3.47 13.10 74.48
CA TRP A 40 4.72 12.45 74.09
C TRP A 40 5.53 11.93 75.28
N ASP A 41 6.24 10.83 75.07
CA ASP A 41 7.27 10.28 75.94
C ASP A 41 8.61 10.22 75.17
N PRO A 42 9.67 10.92 75.62
CA PRO A 42 9.72 11.82 76.78
C PRO A 42 8.81 13.04 76.62
N ALA A 43 8.42 13.68 77.74
CA ALA A 43 7.56 14.86 77.70
C ALA A 43 8.23 16.03 76.95
N GLY A 44 7.62 16.47 75.87
CA GLY A 44 8.12 17.49 74.94
C GLY A 44 7.25 17.53 73.68
N VAL A 45 7.50 18.45 72.76
CA VAL A 45 6.80 18.51 71.46
C VAL A 45 7.83 18.16 70.38
N PRO A 46 7.58 17.15 69.53
CA PRO A 46 8.48 16.81 68.43
C PRO A 46 8.67 17.99 67.48
N VAL A 47 9.90 18.16 67.01
CA VAL A 47 10.27 19.12 65.96
C VAL A 47 10.95 18.40 64.78
N ASP A 48 11.25 19.15 63.73
CA ASP A 48 11.82 18.70 62.44
C ASP A 48 13.00 17.71 62.53
N GLY A 49 13.81 17.78 63.58
CA GLY A 49 14.97 16.89 63.76
C GLY A 49 14.69 15.59 64.51
N ASP A 50 13.48 15.36 65.00
CA ASP A 50 13.12 14.28 65.93
C ASP A 50 12.40 13.12 65.24
N ASP A 51 12.55 11.91 65.78
CA ASP A 51 11.83 10.72 65.32
C ASP A 51 10.51 10.59 66.07
N VAL A 52 9.42 10.31 65.36
CA VAL A 52 8.08 10.23 65.93
C VAL A 52 7.51 8.84 65.77
N ILE A 53 7.07 8.23 66.86
CA ILE A 53 6.37 6.95 66.88
C ILE A 53 4.95 7.14 67.43
N LEU A 54 3.93 6.87 66.62
CA LEU A 54 2.53 6.90 67.05
C LEU A 54 2.07 5.51 67.44
N GLY A 55 1.93 5.27 68.75
CA GLY A 55 1.32 4.06 69.31
C GLY A 55 -0.14 4.26 69.77
N SER A 56 -0.69 5.45 69.57
CA SER A 56 -2.05 5.86 69.97
C SER A 56 -2.54 6.99 69.06
N ALA A 57 -3.77 7.45 69.27
CA ALA A 57 -4.37 8.50 68.45
C ALA A 57 -3.75 9.89 68.72
N VAL A 58 -3.25 10.54 67.67
CA VAL A 58 -2.67 11.89 67.72
C VAL A 58 -3.37 12.81 66.72
N THR A 59 -3.71 14.02 67.18
CA THR A 59 -4.32 15.07 66.35
C THR A 59 -3.37 16.24 66.12
N ILE A 60 -3.10 16.57 64.86
CA ILE A 60 -2.34 17.75 64.44
C ILE A 60 -3.26 18.98 64.51
N THR A 61 -2.89 19.97 65.33
CA THR A 61 -3.68 21.22 65.47
C THR A 61 -3.03 22.45 64.86
N THR A 62 -1.75 22.36 64.52
CA THR A 62 -0.91 23.34 63.82
C THR A 62 0.02 22.57 62.89
N ASP A 63 0.55 23.22 61.85
CA ASP A 63 1.57 22.57 61.00
C ASP A 63 2.72 22.04 61.85
N ALA A 64 3.20 20.86 61.48
CA ALA A 64 4.13 20.07 62.26
C ALA A 64 5.26 19.54 61.37
N ALA A 65 6.37 19.17 62.01
CA ALA A 65 7.50 18.55 61.34
C ALA A 65 8.17 17.53 62.24
N CYS A 66 8.76 16.50 61.63
CA CYS A 66 9.61 15.49 62.27
C CYS A 66 10.62 14.95 61.25
N ARG A 67 11.63 14.24 61.72
CA ARG A 67 12.58 13.52 60.87
C ARG A 67 11.91 12.29 60.29
N ASP A 68 11.75 11.25 61.11
CA ASP A 68 11.08 10.01 60.71
C ASP A 68 9.70 9.92 61.38
N LEU A 69 8.71 9.38 60.69
CA LEU A 69 7.38 9.10 61.24
C LEU A 69 7.04 7.62 61.12
N THR A 70 6.85 6.96 62.26
CA THR A 70 6.35 5.59 62.35
C THR A 70 4.97 5.58 62.99
N VAL A 71 3.94 5.16 62.27
CA VAL A 71 2.59 4.93 62.81
C VAL A 71 2.41 3.44 63.01
N LEU A 72 2.33 2.99 64.26
CA LEU A 72 2.12 1.58 64.60
C LEU A 72 0.67 1.17 64.30
N ALA A 73 0.40 -0.14 64.26
CA ALA A 73 -0.93 -0.68 63.94
C ALA A 73 -2.10 -0.11 64.78
N ASP A 74 -1.87 0.16 66.07
CA ASP A 74 -2.85 0.79 66.97
C ASP A 74 -2.78 2.33 67.00
N GLY A 75 -1.79 2.91 66.31
CA GLY A 75 -1.58 4.34 66.20
C GLY A 75 -2.47 4.97 65.14
N SER A 76 -2.82 6.24 65.35
CA SER A 76 -3.48 7.02 64.30
C SER A 76 -3.07 8.48 64.29
N LEU A 77 -3.09 9.07 63.10
CA LEU A 77 -2.83 10.48 62.86
C LEU A 77 -4.02 11.11 62.16
N THR A 78 -4.54 12.20 62.71
CA THR A 78 -5.57 13.02 62.07
C THR A 78 -5.30 14.50 62.29
N ASN A 79 -5.95 15.39 61.54
CA ASN A 79 -5.92 16.83 61.80
C ASN A 79 -7.12 17.26 62.65
N ASN A 80 -7.03 18.46 63.19
CA ASN A 80 -8.21 19.14 63.71
C ASN A 80 -9.09 19.63 62.54
N LEU A 81 -10.16 20.37 62.86
CA LEU A 81 -11.07 20.98 61.89
C LEU A 81 -10.41 22.12 61.06
N SER A 82 -9.25 21.90 60.46
CA SER A 82 -8.50 22.82 59.60
C SER A 82 -7.48 22.09 58.73
N HIS A 83 -7.12 22.64 57.57
CA HIS A 83 -6.07 22.07 56.71
C HIS A 83 -4.70 22.13 57.38
N ARG A 84 -3.88 21.08 57.29
CA ARG A 84 -2.57 21.01 57.97
C ARG A 84 -1.51 20.36 57.11
N ASN A 85 -0.28 20.87 57.26
CA ASN A 85 0.91 20.26 56.71
C ASN A 85 1.66 19.49 57.80
N LEU A 86 2.10 18.28 57.48
CA LEU A 86 3.11 17.57 58.25
C LEU A 86 4.31 17.30 57.33
N THR A 87 5.47 17.85 57.71
CA THR A 87 6.73 17.62 57.02
C THR A 87 7.49 16.49 57.68
N VAL A 88 7.90 15.48 56.91
CA VAL A 88 8.72 14.34 57.34
C VAL A 88 10.03 14.44 56.55
N THR A 89 11.12 14.88 57.18
CA THR A 89 12.39 15.10 56.45
C THR A 89 13.17 13.82 56.17
N GLY A 90 12.75 12.70 56.75
CA GLY A 90 13.23 11.34 56.52
C GLY A 90 12.08 10.43 56.13
N ASP A 91 12.02 9.22 56.70
CA ASP A 91 11.14 8.16 56.23
C ASP A 91 9.76 8.16 56.91
N LEU A 92 8.74 7.76 56.17
CA LEU A 92 7.39 7.47 56.66
C LEU A 92 7.12 5.97 56.63
N VAL A 93 6.84 5.39 57.80
CA VAL A 93 6.32 4.02 57.94
C VAL A 93 4.93 4.08 58.55
N ASN A 94 3.91 3.66 57.81
CA ASN A 94 2.53 3.60 58.29
C ASN A 94 2.02 2.16 58.33
N ASP A 95 1.89 1.61 59.53
CA ASP A 95 1.19 0.35 59.80
C ASP A 95 -0.22 0.59 60.41
N GLY A 96 -0.55 1.83 60.78
CA GLY A 96 -1.80 2.22 61.44
C GLY A 96 -2.77 2.98 60.51
N VAL A 97 -3.35 4.08 61.02
CA VAL A 97 -4.30 4.91 60.26
C VAL A 97 -3.84 6.36 60.20
N ILE A 98 -3.64 6.88 58.99
CA ILE A 98 -3.47 8.32 58.74
C ILE A 98 -4.68 8.77 57.95
N SER A 99 -5.47 9.70 58.50
CA SER A 99 -6.73 10.10 57.88
C SER A 99 -7.08 11.57 58.09
N ASP A 100 -7.71 12.15 57.07
CA ASP A 100 -8.33 13.46 57.17
C ASP A 100 -9.48 13.47 58.19
N SER A 101 -9.74 14.65 58.76
CA SER A 101 -10.97 14.92 59.50
C SER A 101 -11.99 15.56 58.54
N ASN A 102 -12.65 16.66 58.94
CA ASN A 102 -13.47 17.46 58.02
C ASN A 102 -12.63 18.35 57.08
N TYR A 103 -11.32 18.39 57.28
CA TYR A 103 -10.36 19.17 56.51
C TYR A 103 -9.15 18.28 56.21
N GLN A 104 -8.23 18.78 55.39
CA GLN A 104 -7.23 17.94 54.74
C GLN A 104 -5.85 17.97 55.40
N ILE A 105 -5.14 16.85 55.34
CA ILE A 105 -3.71 16.71 55.66
C ILE A 105 -2.92 16.64 54.35
N SER A 106 -1.87 17.44 54.26
CA SER A 106 -0.80 17.26 53.29
C SER A 106 0.44 16.72 53.98
N LEU A 107 0.88 15.53 53.59
CA LEU A 107 2.16 14.96 53.99
C LEU A 107 3.23 15.38 52.98
N LEU A 108 4.28 16.05 53.46
CA LEU A 108 5.45 16.39 52.67
C LEU A 108 6.59 15.49 53.15
N VAL A 109 7.01 14.52 52.33
CA VAL A 109 7.98 13.49 52.73
C VAL A 109 9.26 13.65 51.93
N ALA A 110 10.41 13.75 52.59
CA ALA A 110 11.71 13.87 51.94
C ALA A 110 12.52 12.56 51.91
N GLY A 111 12.09 11.52 52.62
CA GLY A 111 12.61 10.16 52.54
C GLY A 111 11.64 9.19 51.85
N ASP A 112 11.73 7.92 52.22
CA ASP A 112 10.93 6.83 51.65
C ASP A 112 9.57 6.67 52.34
N VAL A 113 8.60 6.10 51.64
CA VAL A 113 7.26 5.81 52.17
C VAL A 113 7.00 4.31 52.14
N THR A 114 6.75 3.72 53.32
CA THR A 114 6.22 2.36 53.47
C THR A 114 4.83 2.43 54.08
N ASN A 115 3.81 2.03 53.34
CA ASN A 115 2.43 1.98 53.81
C ASN A 115 1.88 0.55 53.82
N ARG A 116 1.68 0.00 55.02
CA ARG A 116 0.96 -1.27 55.27
C ARG A 116 -0.41 -1.03 55.94
N GLY A 117 -0.63 0.17 56.45
CA GLY A 117 -1.88 0.62 57.07
C GLY A 117 -2.81 1.34 56.10
N SER A 118 -3.75 2.11 56.65
CA SER A 118 -4.66 2.98 55.88
C SER A 118 -4.08 4.38 55.78
N LEU A 119 -4.02 4.90 54.55
CA LEU A 119 -3.63 6.28 54.26
C LEU A 119 -4.78 6.91 53.48
N ALA A 120 -5.60 7.71 54.15
CA ALA A 120 -6.82 8.31 53.61
C ALA A 120 -6.80 9.83 53.79
N ILE A 121 -5.94 10.49 53.02
CA ILE A 121 -5.67 11.93 53.11
C ILE A 121 -5.69 12.58 51.72
N GLU A 122 -5.74 13.91 51.71
CA GLU A 122 -5.72 14.69 50.47
C GLU A 122 -4.43 14.50 49.65
N ARG A 123 -3.27 14.55 50.30
CA ARG A 123 -2.01 14.70 49.57
C ARG A 123 -0.83 14.02 50.26
N VAL A 124 -0.09 13.24 49.47
CA VAL A 124 1.32 12.92 49.74
C VAL A 124 2.15 13.58 48.65
N ARG A 125 3.08 14.44 49.06
CA ARG A 125 4.05 15.07 48.17
C ARG A 125 5.46 14.63 48.56
N PHE A 126 6.17 14.01 47.63
CA PHE A 126 7.60 13.73 47.78
C PHE A 126 8.41 14.99 47.48
N THR A 127 9.32 15.33 48.39
CA THR A 127 10.08 16.58 48.39
C THR A 127 11.57 16.29 48.45
N GLY A 128 12.39 17.29 48.09
CA GLY A 128 13.84 17.16 48.14
C GLY A 128 14.44 17.03 46.74
N ALA A 129 15.07 18.12 46.29
CA ALA A 129 15.66 18.19 44.96
C ALA A 129 16.73 17.11 44.75
N GLY A 130 16.56 16.32 43.69
CA GLY A 130 17.46 15.21 43.31
C GLY A 130 17.42 14.00 44.24
N VAL A 131 16.54 13.96 45.24
CA VAL A 131 16.39 12.81 46.13
C VAL A 131 15.65 11.70 45.41
N LEU A 132 16.17 10.48 45.50
CA LEU A 132 15.49 9.28 45.03
C LEU A 132 14.62 8.75 46.18
N HIS A 133 13.37 8.43 45.88
CA HIS A 133 12.42 7.91 46.85
C HIS A 133 12.00 6.49 46.49
N SER A 134 11.65 5.72 47.50
CA SER A 134 10.97 4.44 47.37
C SER A 134 9.57 4.52 47.95
N LEU A 135 8.62 3.87 47.28
CA LEU A 135 7.27 3.65 47.76
C LEU A 135 6.96 2.15 47.82
N ILE A 136 6.65 1.68 49.02
CA ILE A 136 6.12 0.34 49.28
C ILE A 136 4.67 0.51 49.73
N HIS A 137 3.73 -0.07 49.00
CA HIS A 137 2.34 -0.19 49.43
C HIS A 137 1.96 -1.68 49.49
N GLU A 138 1.63 -2.17 50.68
CA GLU A 138 1.23 -3.56 50.93
C GLU A 138 -0.23 -3.67 51.43
N GLY A 139 -0.97 -2.56 51.40
CA GLY A 139 -2.37 -2.53 51.80
C GLY A 139 -3.27 -3.20 50.77
N ALA A 140 -4.37 -3.82 51.21
CA ALA A 140 -5.37 -4.43 50.31
C ALA A 140 -6.33 -3.39 49.67
N GLY A 141 -6.06 -2.10 49.78
CA GLY A 141 -6.93 -1.03 49.30
C GLY A 141 -6.15 0.25 49.03
N ASP A 142 -6.78 1.19 48.34
CA ASP A 142 -6.14 2.37 47.74
C ASP A 142 -5.14 3.09 48.67
N LEU A 143 -3.95 3.34 48.14
CA LEU A 143 -3.03 4.36 48.60
C LEU A 143 -3.67 5.73 48.35
N MET A 144 -4.40 6.22 49.36
CA MET A 144 -5.07 7.53 49.45
C MET A 144 -6.04 7.91 48.33
N SER A 145 -6.80 8.99 48.56
CA SER A 145 -8.00 9.32 47.77
C SER A 145 -7.84 10.49 46.81
N ASP A 146 -6.81 11.34 46.94
CA ASP A 146 -6.79 12.61 46.24
C ASP A 146 -5.54 12.93 45.39
N ASN A 147 -4.33 13.08 45.94
CA ASN A 147 -3.13 13.46 45.17
C ASN A 147 -1.84 12.77 45.66
N LEU A 148 -1.12 12.13 44.74
CA LEU A 148 0.27 11.69 44.84
C LEU A 148 1.12 12.59 43.96
N GLU A 149 2.03 13.35 44.56
CA GLU A 149 2.76 14.39 43.84
C GLU A 149 4.27 14.27 44.05
N LEU A 150 5.04 14.55 43.01
CA LEU A 150 6.46 14.91 43.16
C LEU A 150 6.61 16.43 43.19
N GLU A 151 7.46 16.94 44.05
CA GLU A 151 7.94 18.32 43.94
C GLU A 151 8.83 18.47 42.70
N ALA A 152 8.72 19.59 42.00
CA ALA A 152 9.51 19.86 40.81
C ALA A 152 11.01 19.79 41.14
N GLY A 153 11.74 18.95 40.40
CA GLY A 153 13.16 18.73 40.61
C GLY A 153 13.50 17.67 41.67
N THR A 154 12.51 17.01 42.27
CA THR A 154 12.71 15.75 43.00
C THR A 154 13.30 14.69 42.04
N GLY A 155 14.09 13.75 42.57
CA GLY A 155 14.58 12.61 41.80
C GLY A 155 13.46 11.60 41.51
N ALA A 156 13.83 10.37 41.14
CA ALA A 156 12.86 9.35 40.79
C ALA A 156 12.11 8.81 42.02
N LEU A 157 10.84 8.46 41.84
CA LEU A 157 10.05 7.64 42.74
C LEU A 157 10.06 6.20 42.23
N THR A 158 10.67 5.30 43.00
CA THR A 158 10.71 3.87 42.69
C THR A 158 9.60 3.13 43.44
N LEU A 159 8.71 2.49 42.69
CA LEU A 159 7.74 1.55 43.24
C LEU A 159 8.45 0.24 43.58
N GLN A 160 8.35 -0.19 44.82
CA GLN A 160 8.85 -1.49 45.29
C GLN A 160 7.71 -2.49 45.57
N GLY A 161 6.47 -2.06 45.38
CA GLY A 161 5.24 -2.87 45.37
C GLY A 161 4.21 -2.20 44.45
N ASP A 162 3.07 -2.83 44.26
CA ASP A 162 2.01 -2.30 43.39
C ASP A 162 1.55 -0.91 43.84
N LEU A 163 1.33 -0.02 42.88
CA LEU A 163 0.67 1.26 43.15
C LEU A 163 -0.82 1.09 42.90
N ILE A 164 -1.62 1.02 43.96
CA ILE A 164 -3.09 0.99 43.88
C ILE A 164 -3.61 2.33 44.39
N THR A 165 -4.23 3.17 43.56
CA THR A 165 -4.67 4.49 44.02
C THR A 165 -5.86 5.05 43.24
N THR A 166 -6.69 5.85 43.93
CA THR A 166 -7.70 6.72 43.31
C THR A 166 -7.21 8.17 43.10
N ALA A 167 -5.97 8.45 43.51
CA ALA A 167 -5.38 9.77 43.47
C ALA A 167 -5.00 10.21 42.05
N LEU A 168 -4.90 11.53 41.87
CA LEU A 168 -4.12 12.13 40.81
C LEU A 168 -2.66 11.78 41.07
N VAL A 169 -1.95 11.24 40.08
CA VAL A 169 -0.51 11.03 40.15
C VAL A 169 0.16 12.10 39.30
N ASP A 170 0.72 13.13 39.95
CA ASP A 170 1.41 14.24 39.30
C ASP A 170 2.92 14.07 39.51
N LEU A 171 3.63 13.75 38.44
CA LEU A 171 5.08 13.58 38.48
C LEU A 171 5.82 14.91 38.39
N ASN A 172 5.16 16.01 38.01
CA ASN A 172 5.69 17.37 37.98
C ASN A 172 7.08 17.51 37.29
N GLY A 173 7.23 16.81 36.16
CA GLY A 173 8.46 16.67 35.37
C GLY A 173 9.45 15.60 35.87
N GLY A 174 9.10 14.86 36.91
CA GLY A 174 9.91 13.81 37.52
C GLY A 174 9.74 12.42 36.87
N HIS A 175 10.28 11.42 37.56
CA HIS A 175 10.33 10.04 37.07
C HIS A 175 9.64 9.07 38.04
N LEU A 176 8.79 8.20 37.52
CA LEU A 176 8.29 7.01 38.20
C LEU A 176 9.04 5.79 37.65
N ILE A 177 9.54 4.92 38.53
CA ILE A 177 10.23 3.68 38.14
C ILE A 177 9.47 2.50 38.75
N CYS A 178 8.96 1.61 37.92
CA CYS A 178 8.34 0.38 38.36
C CYS A 178 9.42 -0.71 38.53
N SER A 179 9.57 -1.25 39.74
CA SER A 179 10.44 -2.41 39.93
C SER A 179 9.86 -3.64 39.21
N PRO A 180 10.66 -4.68 38.91
CA PRO A 180 10.14 -5.89 38.29
C PRO A 180 9.01 -6.53 39.13
N GLY A 181 7.84 -6.69 38.52
CA GLY A 181 6.67 -7.29 39.16
C GLY A 181 5.83 -6.32 40.00
N THR A 182 5.96 -5.00 39.78
CA THR A 182 5.09 -3.98 40.39
C THR A 182 4.13 -3.42 39.35
N ASP A 183 2.84 -3.66 39.51
CA ASP A 183 1.80 -3.15 38.61
C ASP A 183 1.24 -1.80 39.11
N VAL A 184 0.67 -1.02 38.19
CA VAL A 184 0.08 0.28 38.47
C VAL A 184 -1.44 0.22 38.23
N TYR A 185 -2.20 0.31 39.30
CA TYR A 185 -3.65 0.34 39.32
C TYR A 185 -4.13 1.76 39.61
N LEU A 186 -4.58 2.47 38.58
CA LEU A 186 -5.13 3.81 38.73
C LEU A 186 -6.65 3.76 38.59
N ASN A 187 -7.33 4.45 39.49
CA ASN A 187 -8.77 4.54 39.53
C ASN A 187 -9.19 6.03 39.61
N ALA A 188 -10.31 6.39 38.96
CA ALA A 188 -10.97 7.70 38.98
C ALA A 188 -10.24 8.94 38.41
N LYS A 189 -8.94 9.17 38.69
CA LYS A 189 -8.21 10.39 38.31
C LYS A 189 -7.23 10.15 37.15
N TYR A 190 -6.04 10.73 37.13
CA TYR A 190 -5.14 10.67 35.97
C TYR A 190 -3.68 10.67 36.40
N LEU A 191 -2.80 10.23 35.51
CA LEU A 191 -1.35 10.31 35.67
C LEU A 191 -0.80 11.36 34.69
N THR A 192 0.01 12.29 35.21
CA THR A 192 0.42 13.47 34.46
C THR A 192 1.84 13.96 34.70
N ASP A 193 2.34 14.69 33.71
CA ASP A 193 3.53 15.54 33.76
C ASP A 193 4.80 14.79 34.19
N GLY A 194 5.30 13.85 33.38
CA GLY A 194 6.58 13.20 33.70
C GLY A 194 6.91 11.96 32.87
N THR A 195 7.90 11.20 33.33
CA THR A 195 8.33 9.96 32.68
C THR A 195 8.06 8.76 33.58
N VAL A 196 7.58 7.67 33.00
CA VAL A 196 7.43 6.38 33.69
C VAL A 196 8.31 5.35 32.99
N ASP A 197 9.24 4.75 33.74
CA ASP A 197 9.93 3.52 33.34
C ASP A 197 9.10 2.35 33.84
N ALA A 198 8.25 1.80 32.97
CA ALA A 198 7.35 0.71 33.34
C ALA A 198 8.05 -0.64 33.34
N ALA A 199 9.17 -0.81 32.64
CA ALA A 199 9.94 -2.05 32.57
C ALA A 199 9.10 -3.32 32.28
N GLY A 200 8.06 -3.20 31.43
CA GLY A 200 7.15 -4.30 31.10
C GLY A 200 6.06 -4.59 32.13
N ASN A 201 5.92 -3.76 33.17
CA ASN A 201 4.85 -3.90 34.16
C ASN A 201 3.50 -3.42 33.62
N ALA A 202 2.41 -3.93 34.21
CA ALA A 202 1.07 -3.64 33.75
C ALA A 202 0.50 -2.36 34.34
N PHE A 203 -0.23 -1.63 33.49
CA PHE A 203 -1.15 -0.58 33.89
C PHE A 203 -2.58 -1.09 33.78
N GLU A 204 -3.32 -1.07 34.88
CA GLU A 204 -4.75 -1.34 34.88
C GLU A 204 -5.51 -0.07 35.26
N LEU A 205 -6.28 0.45 34.31
CA LEU A 205 -6.94 1.74 34.41
C LEU A 205 -8.46 1.59 34.43
N THR A 206 -9.10 2.19 35.43
CA THR A 206 -10.56 2.13 35.65
C THR A 206 -11.19 3.53 35.80
N ASP A 207 -12.52 3.60 35.83
CA ASP A 207 -13.33 4.80 36.15
C ASP A 207 -12.92 6.15 35.51
N GLY A 208 -12.53 6.12 34.24
CA GLY A 208 -12.29 7.35 33.48
C GLY A 208 -10.85 7.83 33.46
N VAL A 209 -9.91 7.03 33.97
CA VAL A 209 -8.49 7.40 34.00
C VAL A 209 -7.92 7.66 32.61
N TYR A 210 -7.04 8.66 32.55
CA TYR A 210 -6.30 9.05 31.35
C TYR A 210 -4.86 9.45 31.68
N PHE A 211 -4.03 9.48 30.64
CA PHE A 211 -2.66 9.97 30.66
C PHE A 211 -2.57 11.36 30.04
N GLN A 212 -1.73 12.24 30.59
CA GLN A 212 -1.52 13.59 30.07
C GLN A 212 -0.08 14.07 30.28
N ASN A 213 0.60 14.50 29.21
CA ASN A 213 1.98 15.00 29.23
C ASN A 213 2.95 13.99 29.84
N VAL A 214 2.82 12.72 29.45
CA VAL A 214 3.64 11.64 29.99
C VAL A 214 4.39 10.90 28.90
N THR A 215 5.62 10.50 29.23
CA THR A 215 6.38 9.52 28.47
C THR A 215 6.38 8.21 29.24
N ILE A 216 5.91 7.11 28.65
CA ILE A 216 5.86 5.80 29.32
C ILE A 216 6.69 4.81 28.51
N ALA A 217 7.75 4.27 29.11
CA ALA A 217 8.64 3.30 28.49
C ALA A 217 8.20 1.86 28.83
N ASP A 218 8.15 1.01 27.81
CA ASP A 218 7.81 -0.42 27.87
C ASP A 218 6.51 -0.75 28.66
N PRO A 219 5.37 -0.07 28.40
CA PRO A 219 4.13 -0.35 29.12
C PRO A 219 3.41 -1.60 28.63
N VAL A 220 2.73 -2.28 29.55
CA VAL A 220 1.67 -3.24 29.24
C VAL A 220 0.32 -2.65 29.67
N PHE A 221 -0.53 -2.31 28.71
CA PHE A 221 -1.86 -1.75 28.99
C PHE A 221 -2.91 -2.84 29.12
N ARG A 222 -3.60 -2.86 30.26
CA ARG A 222 -4.77 -3.70 30.56
C ARG A 222 -5.98 -2.83 30.90
N GLY A 223 -7.17 -3.35 30.60
CA GLY A 223 -8.40 -2.59 30.80
C GLY A 223 -8.48 -1.38 29.87
N LEU A 224 -9.06 -0.27 30.33
CA LEU A 224 -9.35 0.88 29.47
C LEU A 224 -8.32 1.99 29.63
N THR A 225 -7.40 2.09 28.67
CA THR A 225 -6.38 3.13 28.60
C THR A 225 -6.81 4.30 27.73
N ARG A 226 -6.78 5.51 28.31
CA ARG A 226 -7.11 6.75 27.59
C ARG A 226 -5.89 7.66 27.48
N LEU A 227 -5.55 8.04 26.25
CA LEU A 227 -4.54 9.04 25.97
C LEU A 227 -5.18 10.42 25.89
N TYR A 228 -4.49 11.44 26.40
CA TYR A 228 -4.82 12.84 26.20
C TYR A 228 -3.60 13.59 25.63
N LEU A 229 -3.47 14.89 25.91
CA LEU A 229 -2.42 15.73 25.35
C LEU A 229 -1.02 15.24 25.75
N GLY A 230 -0.06 15.31 24.82
CA GLY A 230 1.37 15.14 25.12
C GLY A 230 1.77 13.74 25.57
N CYS A 231 1.11 12.68 25.08
CA CYS A 231 1.48 11.31 25.41
C CYS A 231 2.51 10.76 24.41
N THR A 232 3.62 10.25 24.94
CA THR A 232 4.63 9.49 24.20
C THR A 232 4.80 8.12 24.86
N LEU A 233 4.78 7.07 24.07
CA LEU A 233 5.03 5.71 24.51
C LEU A 233 6.33 5.27 23.85
N THR A 234 7.26 4.66 24.57
CA THR A 234 8.59 4.32 24.04
C THR A 234 8.93 2.86 24.29
N GLY A 235 9.83 2.30 23.49
CA GLY A 235 10.22 0.89 23.62
C GLY A 235 9.14 -0.04 23.10
N THR A 236 8.95 -1.20 23.73
CA THR A 236 7.90 -2.16 23.33
C THR A 236 6.60 -1.86 24.07
N VAL A 237 5.62 -1.33 23.35
CA VAL A 237 4.28 -1.03 23.86
C VAL A 237 3.39 -2.24 23.63
N ILE A 238 2.82 -2.80 24.71
CA ILE A 238 1.88 -3.92 24.62
C ILE A 238 0.49 -3.44 25.02
N ASN A 239 -0.48 -3.57 24.12
CA ASN A 239 -1.89 -3.33 24.40
C ASN A 239 -2.66 -4.65 24.49
N GLU A 240 -2.98 -5.09 25.71
CA GLU A 240 -3.86 -6.24 26.00
C GLU A 240 -5.31 -5.80 26.29
N GLY A 241 -5.51 -4.50 26.52
CA GLY A 241 -6.80 -3.88 26.82
C GLY A 241 -7.35 -3.05 25.67
N GLU A 242 -7.94 -1.91 25.98
CA GLU A 242 -8.45 -0.96 25.02
C GLU A 242 -7.70 0.36 25.12
N LEU A 243 -6.95 0.70 24.08
CA LEU A 243 -6.23 1.96 23.93
C LEU A 243 -7.06 2.90 23.07
N ARG A 244 -7.45 4.05 23.62
CA ARG A 244 -8.20 5.09 22.90
C ARG A 244 -7.82 6.50 23.31
N ASN A 245 -8.29 7.50 22.58
CA ASN A 245 -8.26 8.89 23.03
C ASN A 245 -9.27 9.14 24.17
N ARG A 246 -9.02 10.17 24.97
CA ARG A 246 -10.00 10.65 25.95
C ARG A 246 -11.28 11.09 25.24
N ALA A 247 -12.42 10.75 25.84
CA ALA A 247 -13.74 11.11 25.33
C ALA A 247 -13.84 12.60 24.96
N PHE A 248 -14.40 12.87 23.77
CA PHE A 248 -14.59 14.21 23.22
C PHE A 248 -13.31 15.00 22.90
N THR A 249 -12.19 14.33 22.64
CA THR A 249 -10.90 14.99 22.33
C THR A 249 -10.23 14.42 21.08
N HIS A 250 -9.63 15.28 20.26
CA HIS A 250 -8.69 14.83 19.23
C HIS A 250 -7.31 14.63 19.87
N VAL A 251 -6.72 13.46 19.70
CA VAL A 251 -5.43 13.12 20.30
C VAL A 251 -4.48 12.64 19.23
N THR A 252 -3.25 13.14 19.32
CA THR A 252 -2.10 12.61 18.61
C THR A 252 -1.14 12.10 19.66
N ALA A 253 -0.78 10.82 19.56
CA ALA A 253 0.21 10.19 20.42
C ALA A 253 1.34 9.62 19.58
N THR A 254 2.53 9.57 20.16
CA THR A 254 3.72 8.98 19.54
C THR A 254 4.03 7.66 20.21
N VAL A 255 4.29 6.64 19.41
CA VAL A 255 4.90 5.37 19.79
C VAL A 255 6.31 5.38 19.21
N ASP A 256 7.29 5.68 20.04
CA ASP A 256 8.70 5.61 19.67
C ASP A 256 9.25 4.20 19.96
N GLY A 257 8.95 3.27 19.07
CA GLY A 257 9.22 1.83 19.21
C GLY A 257 8.07 0.97 18.68
N ASP A 258 8.05 -0.28 19.11
CA ASP A 258 7.13 -1.30 18.61
C ASP A 258 5.79 -1.24 19.33
N LEU A 259 4.71 -1.55 18.61
CA LEU A 259 3.36 -1.68 19.17
C LEU A 259 2.78 -3.07 18.90
N ILE A 260 2.61 -3.84 19.98
CA ILE A 260 1.94 -5.13 19.96
C ILE A 260 0.51 -4.94 20.46
N ASN A 261 -0.47 -5.17 19.61
CA ASN A 261 -1.89 -5.07 19.93
C ASN A 261 -2.54 -6.46 19.97
N THR A 262 -2.88 -6.96 21.16
CA THR A 262 -3.74 -8.13 21.35
C THR A 262 -5.16 -7.76 21.81
N GLY A 263 -5.36 -6.50 22.20
CA GLY A 263 -6.62 -5.93 22.62
C GLY A 263 -7.31 -5.12 21.52
N SER A 264 -7.61 -3.84 21.79
CA SER A 264 -8.28 -2.93 20.86
C SER A 264 -7.57 -1.57 20.83
N VAL A 265 -7.28 -1.07 19.63
CA VAL A 265 -6.84 0.32 19.40
C VAL A 265 -7.96 1.03 18.67
N ILE A 266 -8.66 1.95 19.34
CA ILE A 266 -9.84 2.59 18.73
C ILE A 266 -9.91 4.10 18.95
N SER A 267 -10.62 4.79 18.07
CA SER A 267 -11.09 6.15 18.34
C SER A 267 -12.37 6.13 19.18
N ASP A 268 -12.45 7.03 20.16
CA ASP A 268 -13.71 7.40 20.80
C ASP A 268 -14.50 8.34 19.85
N ASN A 269 -15.41 9.17 20.37
CA ASN A 269 -16.24 10.14 19.62
C ASN A 269 -15.44 11.11 18.71
N TYR A 270 -14.12 11.17 18.87
CA TYR A 270 -13.18 12.04 18.17
C TYR A 270 -11.92 11.26 17.82
N GLN A 271 -11.01 11.87 17.06
CA GLN A 271 -9.92 11.17 16.39
C GLN A 271 -8.77 10.81 17.33
N LEU A 272 -8.34 9.54 17.29
CA LEU A 272 -7.02 9.10 17.75
C LEU A 272 -6.09 8.91 16.54
N ASN A 273 -4.99 9.66 16.52
CA ASN A 273 -3.90 9.51 15.56
C ASN A 273 -2.66 8.96 16.28
N LEU A 274 -2.00 7.97 15.68
CA LEU A 274 -0.78 7.37 16.19
C LEU A 274 0.35 7.59 15.20
N PHE A 275 1.46 8.15 15.67
CA PHE A 275 2.74 8.17 14.96
C PHE A 275 3.62 7.06 15.52
N ILE A 276 4.03 6.10 14.70
CA ILE A 276 4.74 4.90 15.14
C ILE A 276 6.10 4.85 14.46
N SER A 277 7.20 4.72 15.22
CA SER A 277 8.56 4.65 14.67
C SER A 277 9.13 3.23 14.58
N GLY A 278 8.50 2.24 15.22
CA GLY A 278 8.87 0.83 15.15
C GLY A 278 7.86 -0.03 14.40
N ASP A 279 7.84 -1.32 14.74
CA ASP A 279 7.01 -2.33 14.09
C ASP A 279 5.61 -2.41 14.73
N VAL A 280 4.64 -2.96 13.98
CA VAL A 280 3.28 -3.21 14.46
C VAL A 280 2.94 -4.69 14.36
N ASP A 281 2.58 -5.30 15.49
CA ASP A 281 1.99 -6.65 15.55
C ASP A 281 0.54 -6.54 15.99
N ASN A 282 -0.39 -6.63 15.04
CA ASN A 282 -1.82 -6.55 15.30
C ASN A 282 -2.48 -7.94 15.35
N GLN A 283 -2.73 -8.43 16.56
CA GLN A 283 -3.52 -9.64 16.83
C GLN A 283 -4.93 -9.34 17.33
N GLY A 284 -5.27 -8.05 17.52
CA GLY A 284 -6.51 -7.56 18.09
C GLY A 284 -7.40 -6.79 17.10
N VAL A 285 -8.24 -5.91 17.66
CA VAL A 285 -9.09 -4.98 16.90
C VAL A 285 -8.36 -3.67 16.70
N TRP A 286 -8.47 -3.08 15.51
CA TRP A 286 -7.85 -1.80 15.20
C TRP A 286 -8.78 -0.89 14.40
N ASP A 287 -9.37 0.14 15.02
CA ASP A 287 -10.33 1.06 14.39
C ASP A 287 -10.12 2.49 14.91
N ASN A 288 -9.02 3.11 14.49
CA ASN A 288 -8.69 4.49 14.86
C ASN A 288 -8.67 5.43 13.64
N ASN A 289 -8.46 6.73 13.87
CA ASN A 289 -8.50 7.69 12.76
C ASN A 289 -7.27 7.61 11.85
N ALA A 290 -6.06 7.53 12.40
CA ALA A 290 -4.86 7.49 11.57
C ALA A 290 -3.71 6.74 12.23
N VAL A 291 -2.97 5.99 11.41
CA VAL A 291 -1.64 5.48 11.72
C VAL A 291 -0.67 6.08 10.73
N THR A 292 0.38 6.71 11.23
CA THR A 292 1.48 7.22 10.42
C THR A 292 2.77 6.52 10.86
N PHE A 293 3.37 5.74 9.96
CA PHE A 293 4.71 5.21 10.17
C PHE A 293 5.74 6.32 9.95
N THR A 294 6.69 6.43 10.87
CA THR A 294 7.69 7.51 10.95
C THR A 294 9.08 6.93 11.18
N GLY A 295 10.11 7.76 11.07
CA GLY A 295 11.50 7.33 11.32
C GLY A 295 12.29 7.29 10.03
N ALA A 296 13.05 8.35 9.79
CA ALA A 296 13.78 8.54 8.54
C ALA A 296 14.68 7.35 8.20
N GLY A 297 14.36 6.66 7.09
CA GLY A 297 15.07 5.49 6.58
C GLY A 297 14.92 4.20 7.41
N ALA A 298 14.11 4.19 8.47
CA ALA A 298 13.84 2.99 9.25
C ALA A 298 12.78 2.13 8.54
N PRO A 299 13.04 0.84 8.25
CA PRO A 299 12.00 -0.06 7.79
C PRO A 299 11.04 -0.41 8.92
N HIS A 300 9.82 -0.81 8.56
CA HIS A 300 8.78 -1.24 9.48
C HIS A 300 8.21 -2.57 9.04
N ASP A 301 7.89 -3.44 9.99
CA ASP A 301 7.09 -4.63 9.77
C ASP A 301 5.66 -4.41 10.28
N LEU A 302 4.68 -4.82 9.46
CA LEU A 302 3.28 -4.98 9.88
C LEU A 302 2.92 -6.46 9.84
N THR A 303 2.66 -7.00 11.03
CA THR A 303 2.14 -8.36 11.23
C THR A 303 0.66 -8.26 11.59
N SER A 304 -0.17 -9.14 11.02
CA SER A 304 -1.60 -9.24 11.33
C SER A 304 -1.97 -10.67 11.69
N GLY A 305 -2.76 -10.83 12.74
CA GLY A 305 -3.35 -12.11 13.11
C GLY A 305 -4.30 -12.62 12.03
N GLY A 306 -4.39 -13.94 11.87
CA GLY A 306 -5.27 -14.54 10.87
C GLY A 306 -6.72 -14.09 11.01
N GLY A 307 -7.23 -13.37 10.00
CA GLY A 307 -8.61 -12.85 9.98
C GLY A 307 -8.82 -11.53 10.76
N THR A 308 -7.75 -10.92 11.28
CA THR A 308 -7.82 -9.56 11.82
C THR A 308 -7.84 -8.54 10.67
N VAL A 309 -8.56 -7.45 10.87
CA VAL A 309 -8.59 -6.32 9.94
C VAL A 309 -7.82 -5.17 10.58
N PHE A 310 -6.83 -4.65 9.85
CA PHE A 310 -6.14 -3.44 10.23
C PHE A 310 -6.89 -2.26 9.60
N SER A 311 -7.74 -1.60 10.41
CA SER A 311 -8.68 -0.59 9.92
C SER A 311 -8.47 0.81 10.52
N PRO A 312 -7.25 1.39 10.54
CA PRO A 312 -7.16 2.83 10.69
C PRO A 312 -7.84 3.50 9.49
N ARG A 313 -8.57 4.61 9.67
CA ARG A 313 -9.17 5.32 8.52
C ARG A 313 -8.10 5.78 7.52
N TYR A 314 -6.95 6.25 8.02
CA TYR A 314 -5.79 6.64 7.22
C TYR A 314 -4.56 5.83 7.64
N LEU A 315 -3.93 5.13 6.68
CA LEU A 315 -2.62 4.53 6.83
C LEU A 315 -1.63 5.31 5.98
N VAL A 316 -0.65 5.94 6.62
CA VAL A 316 0.28 6.86 5.97
C VAL A 316 1.72 6.44 6.24
N LEU A 317 2.58 6.48 5.23
CA LEU A 317 4.02 6.51 5.41
C LEU A 317 4.50 7.96 5.44
N GLU A 318 5.28 8.36 6.44
CA GLU A 318 5.93 9.67 6.41
C GLU A 318 6.98 9.70 5.28
N ALA A 319 7.06 10.83 4.57
CA ALA A 319 8.01 11.00 3.47
C ALA A 319 9.45 10.76 3.97
N GLY A 320 10.13 9.80 3.37
CA GLY A 320 11.50 9.42 3.74
C GLY A 320 11.59 8.38 4.86
N THR A 321 10.47 7.84 5.35
CA THR A 321 10.48 6.59 6.14
C THR A 321 10.95 5.42 5.27
N GLY A 322 11.45 4.35 5.89
CA GLY A 322 11.84 3.15 5.15
C GLY A 322 10.62 2.34 4.68
N ASP A 323 10.88 1.17 4.11
CA ASP A 323 9.82 0.32 3.57
C ASP A 323 8.88 -0.20 4.68
N LEU A 324 7.58 -0.27 4.40
CA LEU A 324 6.61 -1.00 5.21
C LEU A 324 6.45 -2.42 4.64
N THR A 325 6.89 -3.43 5.39
CA THR A 325 6.82 -4.84 4.98
C THR A 325 5.65 -5.54 5.65
N LEU A 326 4.74 -6.10 4.84
CA LEU A 326 3.72 -7.02 5.31
C LEU A 326 4.35 -8.40 5.46
N THR A 327 4.57 -8.84 6.69
CA THR A 327 5.25 -10.12 6.99
C THR A 327 4.29 -11.31 7.00
N THR A 328 2.99 -11.04 7.15
CA THR A 328 1.88 -11.99 7.11
C THR A 328 0.79 -11.50 6.16
N PRO A 329 -0.18 -12.35 5.77
CA PRO A 329 -1.38 -11.85 5.10
C PRO A 329 -2.04 -10.73 5.90
N ALA A 330 -2.42 -9.66 5.22
CA ALA A 330 -2.98 -8.47 5.85
C ALA A 330 -4.24 -8.03 5.12
N HIS A 331 -5.26 -7.66 5.90
CA HIS A 331 -6.46 -7.01 5.40
C HIS A 331 -6.44 -5.55 5.86
N LEU A 332 -6.24 -4.64 4.90
CA LEU A 332 -6.26 -3.20 5.13
C LEU A 332 -7.63 -2.62 4.73
N ASP A 333 -8.30 -2.01 5.70
CA ASP A 333 -9.56 -1.28 5.51
C ASP A 333 -9.32 0.22 5.74
N SER A 334 -8.49 0.81 4.87
CA SER A 334 -7.87 2.12 5.08
C SER A 334 -7.69 2.89 3.79
N GLU A 335 -7.80 4.22 3.83
CA GLU A 335 -7.17 5.05 2.80
C GLU A 335 -5.64 4.95 3.00
N VAL A 336 -4.93 4.35 2.02
CA VAL A 336 -3.48 4.10 2.09
C VAL A 336 -2.74 5.13 1.25
N ASP A 337 -1.88 5.92 1.90
CA ASP A 337 -0.99 6.90 1.26
C ASP A 337 0.47 6.53 1.58
N LEU A 338 1.20 6.09 0.55
CA LEU A 338 2.60 5.73 0.71
C LEU A 338 3.54 6.94 0.65
N ASN A 339 3.06 8.13 0.25
CA ASN A 339 3.82 9.38 0.22
C ASN A 339 5.23 9.26 -0.39
N ALA A 340 5.30 8.65 -1.57
CA ALA A 340 6.51 8.26 -2.32
C ALA A 340 7.38 7.16 -1.67
N GLY A 341 6.93 6.55 -0.58
CA GLY A 341 7.51 5.37 0.05
C GLY A 341 7.10 4.06 -0.64
N ARG A 342 7.52 2.95 -0.04
CA ARG A 342 7.31 1.59 -0.55
C ARG A 342 6.64 0.71 0.49
N MET A 343 5.62 -0.03 0.07
CA MET A 343 5.07 -1.18 0.79
C MET A 343 5.50 -2.47 0.09
N ALA A 344 5.92 -3.48 0.83
CA ALA A 344 6.35 -4.77 0.27
C ALA A 344 5.64 -5.95 0.94
N CYS A 345 5.19 -6.92 0.16
CA CYS A 345 4.66 -8.18 0.67
C CYS A 345 5.79 -9.21 0.79
N ALA A 346 5.97 -9.80 1.98
CA ALA A 346 6.80 -10.99 2.12
C ALA A 346 6.20 -12.18 1.33
N PRO A 347 7.00 -13.22 0.99
CA PRO A 347 6.47 -14.40 0.32
C PRO A 347 5.31 -15.06 1.11
N GLY A 348 4.12 -15.13 0.50
CA GLY A 348 2.90 -15.66 1.13
C GLY A 348 2.06 -14.63 1.90
N ALA A 349 2.49 -13.37 1.96
CA ALA A 349 1.75 -12.27 2.58
C ALA A 349 0.74 -11.66 1.60
N HIS A 350 -0.38 -12.36 1.36
CA HIS A 350 -1.49 -11.85 0.56
C HIS A 350 -2.05 -10.53 1.13
N LEU A 351 -2.48 -9.63 0.26
CA LEU A 351 -2.98 -8.32 0.64
C LEU A 351 -4.45 -8.16 0.22
N ASP A 352 -5.33 -8.06 1.20
CA ASP A 352 -6.75 -7.72 1.00
C ASP A 352 -6.95 -6.22 1.23
N LEU A 353 -7.57 -5.52 0.27
CA LEU A 353 -7.85 -4.09 0.33
C LEU A 353 -9.36 -3.83 0.22
N SER A 354 -9.95 -3.21 1.25
CA SER A 354 -11.42 -3.04 1.30
C SER A 354 -11.98 -1.63 1.32
N PHE A 355 -11.17 -0.60 1.50
CA PHE A 355 -11.67 0.77 1.61
C PHE A 355 -10.67 1.79 1.10
N GLY A 356 -11.19 2.94 0.64
CA GLY A 356 -10.37 4.09 0.29
C GLY A 356 -9.56 3.94 -1.00
N PRO A 357 -8.82 5.00 -1.39
CA PRO A 357 -7.73 4.89 -2.36
C PRO A 357 -6.50 4.20 -1.77
N PHE A 358 -5.70 3.58 -2.65
CA PHE A 358 -4.31 3.22 -2.37
C PHE A 358 -3.43 4.02 -3.34
N MET A 359 -2.56 4.88 -2.79
CA MET A 359 -1.93 5.92 -3.61
C MET A 359 -0.48 6.29 -3.25
N ASP A 360 0.11 7.02 -4.20
CA ASP A 360 1.32 7.81 -4.07
C ASP A 360 2.55 7.01 -3.61
N GLY A 361 2.99 6.00 -4.36
CA GLY A 361 4.21 5.26 -4.04
C GLY A 361 4.39 3.96 -4.80
N GLU A 362 5.05 2.98 -4.16
CA GLU A 362 5.29 1.65 -4.73
C GLU A 362 4.71 0.54 -3.83
N LEU A 363 3.93 -0.36 -4.42
CA LEU A 363 3.58 -1.66 -3.84
C LEU A 363 4.39 -2.74 -4.55
N ASP A 364 5.29 -3.41 -3.84
CA ASP A 364 5.90 -4.66 -4.30
C ASP A 364 5.09 -5.84 -3.78
N ALA A 365 4.28 -6.44 -4.65
CA ALA A 365 3.46 -7.59 -4.28
C ALA A 365 4.28 -8.90 -4.27
N ALA A 366 5.47 -8.94 -4.89
CA ALA A 366 6.34 -10.11 -4.95
C ALA A 366 5.63 -11.41 -5.39
N GLY A 367 4.71 -11.32 -6.35
CA GLY A 367 3.91 -12.45 -6.83
C GLY A 367 2.74 -12.86 -5.91
N ASN A 368 2.47 -12.11 -4.84
CA ASN A 368 1.32 -12.35 -3.97
C ASN A 368 0.01 -11.85 -4.59
N ALA A 369 -1.09 -12.46 -4.16
CA ALA A 369 -2.43 -11.96 -4.41
C ALA A 369 -2.65 -10.58 -3.78
N VAL A 370 -3.20 -9.68 -4.59
CA VAL A 370 -3.74 -8.38 -4.17
C VAL A 370 -5.24 -8.41 -4.48
N ASP A 371 -6.03 -8.66 -3.45
CA ASP A 371 -7.46 -8.83 -3.50
C ASP A 371 -8.16 -7.47 -3.27
N VAL A 372 -8.80 -6.93 -4.30
CA VAL A 372 -9.39 -5.59 -4.29
C VAL A 372 -10.91 -5.67 -4.24
N THR A 373 -11.54 -5.15 -3.19
CA THR A 373 -13.01 -5.11 -3.11
C THR A 373 -13.63 -3.90 -3.83
N ASP A 374 -14.96 -3.90 -3.95
CA ASP A 374 -15.66 -2.94 -4.80
C ASP A 374 -15.70 -1.52 -4.19
N GLY A 375 -15.03 -0.56 -4.84
CA GLY A 375 -15.01 0.86 -4.46
C GLY A 375 -13.62 1.47 -4.34
N LEU A 376 -12.59 0.62 -4.17
CA LEU A 376 -11.18 1.02 -4.11
C LEU A 376 -10.63 1.37 -5.50
N TYR A 377 -9.65 2.27 -5.54
CA TYR A 377 -8.89 2.58 -6.75
C TYR A 377 -7.42 2.89 -6.43
N PHE A 378 -6.56 2.60 -7.40
CA PHE A 378 -5.15 2.95 -7.39
C PHE A 378 -4.92 4.34 -7.99
N GLN A 379 -3.99 5.12 -7.45
CA GLN A 379 -3.62 6.43 -7.96
C GLN A 379 -2.12 6.70 -7.75
N ASN A 380 -1.41 7.19 -8.76
CA ASN A 380 0.03 7.52 -8.68
C ASN A 380 0.86 6.38 -8.07
N LEU A 381 0.53 5.15 -8.45
CA LEU A 381 1.00 3.94 -7.79
C LEU A 381 1.72 3.05 -8.80
N LEU A 382 2.93 2.64 -8.46
CA LEU A 382 3.64 1.56 -9.11
C LEU A 382 3.33 0.26 -8.35
N ILE A 383 2.85 -0.77 -9.05
CA ILE A 383 2.55 -2.07 -8.47
C ILE A 383 3.43 -3.12 -9.17
N ARG A 384 4.34 -3.78 -8.45
CA ARG A 384 5.25 -4.79 -8.99
C ARG A 384 4.78 -6.20 -8.72
N ASP A 385 4.90 -7.04 -9.73
CA ASP A 385 4.61 -8.48 -9.72
C ASP A 385 3.25 -8.83 -9.05
N PRO A 386 2.14 -8.13 -9.35
CA PRO A 386 0.87 -8.41 -8.69
C PRO A 386 0.13 -9.59 -9.31
N VAL A 387 -0.53 -10.37 -8.46
CA VAL A 387 -1.67 -11.21 -8.85
C VAL A 387 -2.96 -10.47 -8.46
N LEU A 388 -3.51 -9.70 -9.39
CA LEU A 388 -4.68 -8.86 -9.16
C LEU A 388 -5.98 -9.67 -9.15
N ARG A 389 -6.72 -9.58 -8.06
CA ARG A 389 -8.04 -10.20 -7.84
C ARG A 389 -9.09 -9.17 -7.47
N GLY A 390 -10.36 -9.55 -7.55
CA GLY A 390 -11.47 -8.65 -7.29
C GLY A 390 -11.62 -7.58 -8.39
N VAL A 391 -11.88 -6.32 -8.05
CA VAL A 391 -12.11 -5.23 -9.03
C VAL A 391 -11.04 -4.14 -8.89
N ALA A 392 -9.91 -4.33 -9.55
CA ALA A 392 -8.82 -3.37 -9.63
C ALA A 392 -9.21 -2.18 -10.51
N ARG A 393 -9.40 -1.01 -9.89
CA ARG A 393 -9.64 0.25 -10.61
C ARG A 393 -8.37 1.08 -10.65
N THR A 394 -7.98 1.52 -11.83
CA THR A 394 -6.86 2.45 -12.01
C THR A 394 -7.36 3.88 -12.18
N TYR A 395 -6.60 4.83 -11.66
CA TYR A 395 -6.78 6.25 -11.89
C TYR A 395 -5.48 6.85 -12.46
N VAL A 396 -5.26 8.15 -12.30
CA VAL A 396 -4.08 8.84 -12.85
C VAL A 396 -2.78 8.24 -12.29
N GLY A 397 -1.77 8.07 -13.15
CA GLY A 397 -0.41 7.75 -12.74
C GLY A 397 -0.18 6.30 -12.30
N CYS A 398 -1.01 5.35 -12.71
CA CYS A 398 -0.84 3.94 -12.35
C CYS A 398 0.10 3.21 -13.32
N THR A 399 1.05 2.45 -12.77
CA THR A 399 1.91 1.51 -13.52
C THR A 399 1.83 0.14 -12.86
N LEU A 400 1.54 -0.90 -13.64
CA LEU A 400 1.70 -2.30 -13.24
C LEU A 400 3.02 -2.78 -13.85
N ALA A 401 3.94 -3.37 -13.09
CA ALA A 401 5.26 -3.72 -13.58
C ALA A 401 5.66 -5.15 -13.22
N GLY A 402 6.62 -5.71 -13.97
CA GLY A 402 7.08 -7.09 -13.79
C GLY A 402 6.07 -8.11 -14.34
N ASP A 403 5.93 -9.24 -13.66
CA ASP A 403 5.00 -10.31 -14.06
C ASP A 403 3.59 -10.00 -13.55
N VAL A 404 2.78 -9.33 -14.39
CA VAL A 404 1.42 -8.92 -14.03
C VAL A 404 0.42 -10.04 -14.35
N VAL A 405 -0.21 -10.60 -13.32
CA VAL A 405 -1.28 -11.59 -13.47
C VAL A 405 -2.62 -10.97 -13.06
N LEU A 406 -3.61 -11.05 -13.94
CA LEU A 406 -4.96 -10.59 -13.67
C LEU A 406 -5.91 -11.78 -13.59
N GLU A 407 -6.42 -12.08 -12.39
CA GLU A 407 -7.47 -13.07 -12.15
C GLU A 407 -8.85 -12.43 -11.94
N GLY A 408 -8.89 -11.15 -11.56
CA GLY A 408 -10.10 -10.35 -11.37
C GLY A 408 -10.48 -9.45 -12.55
N GLU A 409 -11.06 -8.29 -12.26
CA GLU A 409 -11.38 -7.25 -13.23
C GLU A 409 -10.36 -6.10 -13.13
N LEU A 410 -9.77 -5.69 -14.26
CA LEU A 410 -9.05 -4.43 -14.40
C LEU A 410 -9.90 -3.45 -15.21
N ARG A 411 -10.20 -2.30 -14.62
CA ARG A 411 -10.92 -1.20 -15.29
C ARG A 411 -10.42 0.17 -14.88
N ASN A 412 -10.83 1.20 -15.61
CA ASN A 412 -10.65 2.58 -15.17
C ASN A 412 -11.61 2.93 -14.02
N ARG A 413 -11.23 3.92 -13.19
CA ARG A 413 -12.12 4.49 -12.19
C ARG A 413 -13.38 5.08 -12.84
N ASP A 414 -14.52 4.92 -12.17
CA ASP A 414 -15.80 5.44 -12.64
C ASP A 414 -15.71 6.94 -12.98
N PHE A 415 -16.34 7.32 -14.10
CA PHE A 415 -16.38 8.69 -14.61
C PHE A 415 -15.05 9.31 -15.06
N THR A 416 -14.01 8.51 -15.32
CA THR A 416 -12.68 9.03 -15.69
C THR A 416 -12.09 8.39 -16.94
N HIS A 417 -11.40 9.16 -17.78
CA HIS A 417 -10.53 8.60 -18.81
C HIS A 417 -9.17 8.31 -18.19
N VAL A 418 -8.65 7.09 -18.37
CA VAL A 418 -7.43 6.63 -17.71
C VAL A 418 -6.49 5.97 -18.71
N GLU A 419 -5.21 6.26 -18.52
CA GLU A 419 -4.09 5.58 -19.14
C GLU A 419 -3.37 4.81 -18.04
N THR A 420 -3.19 3.51 -18.26
CA THR A 420 -2.46 2.62 -17.34
C THR A 420 -1.31 1.98 -18.10
N THR A 421 -0.12 2.08 -17.54
CA THR A 421 1.07 1.44 -18.09
C THR A 421 1.22 0.04 -17.50
N VAL A 422 1.57 -0.91 -18.35
CA VAL A 422 2.05 -2.25 -17.99
C VAL A 422 3.52 -2.33 -18.44
N ASP A 423 4.42 -2.10 -17.49
CA ASP A 423 5.87 -2.15 -17.68
C ASP A 423 6.39 -3.57 -17.37
N GLY A 424 6.05 -4.50 -18.25
CA GLY A 424 6.32 -5.93 -18.08
C GLY A 424 5.31 -6.81 -18.81
N ASP A 425 5.32 -8.09 -18.49
CA ASP A 425 4.45 -9.09 -19.09
C ASP A 425 3.05 -9.06 -18.47
N LEU A 426 2.02 -9.36 -19.28
CA LEU A 426 0.62 -9.38 -18.86
C LEU A 426 -0.04 -10.73 -19.14
N ALA A 427 -0.41 -11.44 -18.08
CA ALA A 427 -1.28 -12.61 -18.15
C ALA A 427 -2.72 -12.22 -17.71
N ASN A 428 -3.63 -12.08 -18.67
CA ASN A 428 -5.04 -11.83 -18.40
C ASN A 428 -5.83 -13.15 -18.33
N HIS A 429 -6.18 -13.60 -17.14
CA HIS A 429 -7.11 -14.70 -16.90
C HIS A 429 -8.51 -14.20 -16.48
N GLY A 430 -8.65 -12.92 -16.17
CA GLY A 430 -9.86 -12.28 -15.69
C GLY A 430 -10.59 -11.46 -16.74
N THR A 431 -10.93 -10.20 -16.42
CA THR A 431 -11.61 -9.27 -17.33
C THR A 431 -10.87 -7.94 -17.39
N ILE A 432 -10.49 -7.51 -18.59
CA ILE A 432 -10.02 -6.14 -18.85
C ILE A 432 -11.15 -5.40 -19.54
N THR A 433 -11.61 -4.29 -18.97
CA THR A 433 -12.74 -3.55 -19.53
C THR A 433 -12.67 -2.05 -19.28
N SER A 434 -13.44 -1.31 -20.06
CA SER A 434 -13.73 0.11 -19.81
C SER A 434 -15.08 0.25 -19.13
N THR A 435 -15.20 1.26 -18.27
CA THR A 435 -16.51 1.77 -17.86
C THR A 435 -17.16 2.54 -19.03
N ASN A 436 -18.13 3.42 -18.74
CA ASN A 436 -18.62 4.39 -19.74
C ASN A 436 -17.55 5.38 -20.23
N TYR A 437 -16.36 5.36 -19.63
CA TYR A 437 -15.20 6.17 -19.99
C TYR A 437 -14.04 5.26 -20.40
N ARG A 438 -13.03 5.86 -21.04
CA ARG A 438 -12.00 5.13 -21.78
C ARG A 438 -10.88 4.66 -20.86
N LEU A 439 -10.57 3.36 -20.90
CA LEU A 439 -9.30 2.81 -20.43
C LEU A 439 -8.39 2.53 -21.63
N THR A 440 -7.22 3.17 -21.66
CA THR A 440 -6.11 2.86 -22.57
C THR A 440 -5.03 2.12 -21.79
N LEU A 441 -4.56 0.99 -22.33
CA LEU A 441 -3.41 0.26 -21.80
C LEU A 441 -2.18 0.48 -22.70
N PHE A 442 -1.04 0.82 -22.09
CA PHE A 442 0.26 0.83 -22.74
C PHE A 442 1.05 -0.37 -22.22
N ILE A 443 1.48 -1.28 -23.09
CA ILE A 443 2.10 -2.55 -22.69
C ILE A 443 3.51 -2.63 -23.26
N ALA A 444 4.50 -2.86 -22.39
CA ALA A 444 5.92 -2.94 -22.76
C ALA A 444 6.45 -4.38 -22.87
N GLY A 445 5.72 -5.38 -22.34
CA GLY A 445 6.11 -6.80 -22.39
C GLY A 445 5.20 -7.67 -23.26
N ASP A 446 5.27 -8.97 -22.99
CA ASP A 446 4.49 -10.00 -23.68
C ASP A 446 3.07 -10.12 -23.11
N VAL A 447 2.14 -10.66 -23.90
CA VAL A 447 0.73 -10.76 -23.52
C VAL A 447 0.21 -12.19 -23.69
N ILE A 448 -0.42 -12.72 -22.63
CA ILE A 448 -1.24 -13.93 -22.65
C ILE A 448 -2.67 -13.54 -22.30
N ASN A 449 -3.63 -13.82 -23.18
CA ASN A 449 -5.04 -13.53 -22.96
C ASN A 449 -5.91 -14.79 -22.92
N ASP A 450 -6.27 -15.21 -21.70
CA ASP A 450 -7.22 -16.28 -21.44
C ASP A 450 -8.58 -15.76 -20.94
N GLY A 451 -8.64 -14.47 -20.62
CA GLY A 451 -9.78 -13.76 -20.03
C GLY A 451 -10.76 -13.15 -21.04
N VAL A 452 -11.49 -12.15 -20.60
CA VAL A 452 -12.32 -11.25 -21.41
C VAL A 452 -11.57 -9.94 -21.58
N TRP A 453 -11.61 -9.35 -22.77
CA TRP A 453 -10.89 -8.11 -23.05
C TRP A 453 -11.72 -7.17 -23.93
N THR A 454 -12.28 -6.13 -23.32
CA THR A 454 -13.24 -5.19 -23.95
C THR A 454 -12.98 -3.71 -23.62
N ASN A 455 -11.73 -3.30 -23.42
CA ASN A 455 -11.41 -1.90 -23.12
C ASN A 455 -11.34 -1.02 -24.38
N HIS A 456 -11.10 0.28 -24.21
CA HIS A 456 -11.11 1.22 -25.32
C HIS A 456 -9.93 1.05 -26.28
N ARG A 457 -8.69 1.00 -25.75
CA ARG A 457 -7.48 1.04 -26.57
C ARG A 457 -6.34 0.26 -25.93
N VAL A 458 -5.56 -0.43 -26.75
CA VAL A 458 -4.28 -1.05 -26.36
C VAL A 458 -3.18 -0.50 -27.26
N VAL A 459 -2.03 -0.19 -26.67
CA VAL A 459 -0.83 0.26 -27.38
C VAL A 459 0.36 -0.58 -26.93
N PHE A 460 1.03 -1.28 -27.85
CA PHE A 460 2.31 -1.92 -27.57
C PHE A 460 3.44 -0.90 -27.70
N THR A 461 4.27 -0.80 -26.67
CA THR A 461 5.30 0.24 -26.49
C THR A 461 6.69 -0.38 -26.31
N GLY A 462 7.73 0.42 -26.51
CA GLY A 462 9.11 -0.01 -26.30
C GLY A 462 9.89 -0.03 -27.60
N ALA A 463 10.73 0.99 -27.82
CA ALA A 463 11.48 1.14 -29.05
C ALA A 463 12.41 -0.06 -29.31
N GLY A 464 12.18 -0.74 -30.45
CA GLY A 464 12.92 -1.93 -30.87
C GLY A 464 12.65 -3.19 -30.04
N VAL A 465 11.73 -3.14 -29.08
CA VAL A 465 11.39 -4.29 -28.23
C VAL A 465 10.40 -5.19 -28.98
N PRO A 466 10.74 -6.45 -29.26
CA PRO A 466 9.77 -7.40 -29.79
C PRO A 466 8.81 -7.84 -28.70
N HIS A 467 7.56 -8.13 -29.10
CA HIS A 467 6.52 -8.64 -28.19
C HIS A 467 6.00 -9.98 -28.70
N ALA A 468 5.54 -10.82 -27.80
CA ALA A 468 4.75 -12.00 -28.09
C ALA A 468 3.30 -11.81 -27.64
N TYR A 469 2.35 -12.25 -28.46
CA TYR A 469 0.94 -12.34 -28.12
C TYR A 469 0.46 -13.79 -28.21
N ALA A 470 -0.24 -14.22 -27.17
CA ALA A 470 -0.95 -15.48 -27.11
C ALA A 470 -2.38 -15.28 -26.60
N GLN A 471 -3.31 -16.10 -27.04
CA GLN A 471 -4.66 -16.15 -26.49
C GLN A 471 -5.23 -17.57 -26.52
N THR A 472 -6.10 -17.86 -25.55
CA THR A 472 -6.90 -19.09 -25.56
C THR A 472 -7.87 -19.09 -26.76
N ALA A 473 -8.06 -20.27 -27.36
CA ALA A 473 -8.95 -20.44 -28.51
C ALA A 473 -10.38 -19.93 -28.22
N GLY A 474 -10.92 -19.14 -29.15
CA GLY A 474 -12.25 -18.53 -29.02
C GLY A 474 -12.29 -17.22 -28.25
N LYS A 475 -11.17 -16.75 -27.69
CA LYS A 475 -11.05 -15.40 -27.13
C LYS A 475 -10.82 -14.36 -28.24
N SER A 476 -11.14 -13.12 -27.91
CA SER A 476 -11.01 -11.99 -28.82
C SER A 476 -10.76 -10.69 -28.04
N LEU A 477 -10.06 -9.77 -28.69
CA LEU A 477 -9.91 -8.39 -28.25
C LEU A 477 -11.04 -7.56 -28.86
N THR A 478 -11.96 -7.05 -28.04
CA THR A 478 -13.01 -6.14 -28.52
C THR A 478 -12.66 -4.71 -28.13
N LEU A 479 -11.99 -3.99 -29.02
CA LEU A 479 -11.39 -2.69 -28.76
C LEU A 479 -11.94 -1.64 -29.74
N ASN A 480 -11.67 -0.37 -29.50
CA ASN A 480 -11.76 0.62 -30.58
C ASN A 480 -10.47 0.63 -31.40
N ASN A 481 -9.33 0.49 -30.72
CA ASN A 481 -8.01 0.61 -31.30
C ASN A 481 -7.01 -0.37 -30.65
N LEU A 482 -6.22 -1.05 -31.48
CA LEU A 482 -5.01 -1.75 -31.11
C LEU A 482 -3.87 -1.16 -31.94
N ASP A 483 -2.91 -0.55 -31.28
CA ASP A 483 -1.85 0.17 -31.97
C ASP A 483 -0.47 -0.38 -31.59
N LEU A 484 0.47 -0.33 -32.52
CA LEU A 484 1.90 -0.36 -32.19
C LEU A 484 2.40 1.08 -32.10
N GLU A 485 3.19 1.38 -31.06
CA GLU A 485 3.92 2.65 -31.02
C GLU A 485 4.97 2.69 -32.15
N SER A 486 5.21 3.86 -32.71
CA SER A 486 6.16 4.01 -33.81
C SER A 486 7.57 3.62 -33.33
N GLY A 487 8.20 2.69 -34.06
CA GLY A 487 9.52 2.18 -33.71
C GLY A 487 9.52 1.05 -32.69
N THR A 488 8.36 0.57 -32.23
CA THR A 488 8.25 -0.68 -31.48
C THR A 488 8.76 -1.85 -32.32
N GLY A 489 9.34 -2.88 -31.67
CA GLY A 489 9.74 -4.10 -32.37
C GLY A 489 8.53 -4.91 -32.88
N PRO A 490 8.77 -6.03 -33.57
CA PRO A 490 7.70 -6.82 -34.15
C PRO A 490 6.80 -7.44 -33.06
N LEU A 491 5.50 -7.50 -33.33
CA LEU A 491 4.52 -8.26 -32.57
C LEU A 491 4.38 -9.67 -33.14
N THR A 492 4.86 -10.68 -32.41
CA THR A 492 4.79 -12.08 -32.82
C THR A 492 3.55 -12.75 -32.27
N LEU A 493 2.67 -13.23 -33.15
CA LEU A 493 1.50 -14.00 -32.80
C LEU A 493 1.90 -15.48 -32.67
N THR A 494 1.97 -15.97 -31.43
CA THR A 494 2.25 -17.39 -31.16
C THR A 494 0.99 -18.27 -31.26
N THR A 495 -0.18 -17.63 -31.20
CA THR A 495 -1.49 -18.22 -31.42
C THR A 495 -2.33 -17.25 -32.24
N SER A 496 -3.51 -17.67 -32.68
CA SER A 496 -4.35 -16.84 -33.54
C SER A 496 -4.94 -15.65 -32.76
N MET A 497 -4.89 -14.45 -33.33
CA MET A 497 -5.46 -13.24 -32.74
C MET A 497 -6.77 -12.87 -33.43
N THR A 498 -7.85 -12.81 -32.66
CA THR A 498 -9.13 -12.25 -33.12
C THR A 498 -9.32 -10.87 -32.52
N VAL A 499 -9.53 -9.86 -33.36
CA VAL A 499 -9.69 -8.47 -32.94
C VAL A 499 -10.91 -7.85 -33.61
N GLY A 500 -11.70 -7.11 -32.84
CA GLY A 500 -12.72 -6.20 -33.33
C GLY A 500 -12.30 -4.79 -32.99
N GLY A 501 -12.14 -3.93 -33.99
CA GLY A 501 -11.62 -2.57 -33.82
C GLY A 501 -10.59 -2.23 -34.90
N ASN A 502 -10.07 -1.00 -34.87
CA ASN A 502 -9.00 -0.62 -35.78
C ASN A 502 -7.66 -1.16 -35.26
N VAL A 503 -6.85 -1.72 -36.15
CA VAL A 503 -5.48 -2.16 -35.87
C VAL A 503 -4.53 -1.28 -36.67
N ASP A 504 -3.71 -0.49 -35.97
CA ASP A 504 -2.73 0.41 -36.57
C ASP A 504 -1.32 -0.05 -36.22
N LEU A 505 -0.56 -0.48 -37.23
CA LEU A 505 0.80 -0.97 -37.01
C LEU A 505 1.82 0.19 -36.96
N ASN A 506 1.45 1.41 -37.36
CA ASN A 506 2.27 2.62 -37.29
C ASN A 506 3.71 2.45 -37.84
N GLY A 507 3.84 1.76 -38.97
CA GLY A 507 5.08 1.35 -39.62
C GLY A 507 5.75 0.09 -39.07
N GLY A 508 5.20 -0.49 -38.00
CA GLY A 508 5.65 -1.73 -37.36
C GLY A 508 5.29 -3.00 -38.13
N GLN A 509 5.55 -4.14 -37.49
CA GLN A 509 5.40 -5.47 -38.10
C GLN A 509 4.65 -6.43 -37.17
N VAL A 510 3.77 -7.24 -37.76
CA VAL A 510 3.14 -8.40 -37.11
C VAL A 510 3.64 -9.67 -37.79
N LEU A 511 4.07 -10.66 -37.00
CA LEU A 511 4.61 -11.93 -37.48
C LEU A 511 3.75 -13.10 -37.00
N CYS A 512 3.23 -13.93 -37.90
CA CYS A 512 2.47 -15.12 -37.54
C CYS A 512 3.38 -16.35 -37.39
N ALA A 513 3.38 -16.98 -36.22
CA ALA A 513 3.98 -18.30 -36.05
C ALA A 513 3.18 -19.38 -36.84
N PRO A 514 3.76 -20.55 -37.14
CA PRO A 514 3.04 -21.63 -37.82
C PRO A 514 1.73 -22.00 -37.11
N GLY A 515 0.60 -21.89 -37.82
CA GLY A 515 -0.75 -22.16 -37.30
C GLY A 515 -1.43 -20.96 -36.63
N ALA A 516 -0.75 -19.83 -36.44
CA ALA A 516 -1.34 -18.59 -35.96
C ALA A 516 -1.91 -17.77 -37.13
N HIS A 517 -3.03 -17.09 -36.92
CA HIS A 517 -3.64 -16.22 -37.93
C HIS A 517 -4.21 -14.95 -37.31
N VAL A 518 -4.44 -13.95 -38.15
CA VAL A 518 -5.17 -12.74 -37.79
C VAL A 518 -6.62 -12.87 -38.26
N HIS A 519 -7.58 -12.61 -37.36
CA HIS A 519 -8.99 -12.49 -37.69
C HIS A 519 -9.53 -11.12 -37.27
N LEU A 520 -9.80 -10.27 -38.26
CA LEU A 520 -10.43 -8.97 -38.08
C LEU A 520 -11.95 -9.10 -38.20
N THR A 521 -12.67 -8.73 -37.14
CA THR A 521 -14.13 -8.85 -37.05
C THR A 521 -14.86 -7.52 -37.22
N ALA A 522 -14.16 -6.41 -37.01
CA ALA A 522 -14.63 -5.04 -37.24
C ALA A 522 -13.42 -4.13 -37.47
N GLY A 523 -13.61 -2.98 -38.12
CA GLY A 523 -12.54 -1.98 -38.32
C GLY A 523 -11.61 -2.29 -39.49
N GLN A 524 -10.37 -1.80 -39.41
CA GLN A 524 -9.36 -1.90 -40.47
C GLN A 524 -8.03 -2.40 -39.89
N LEU A 525 -7.20 -3.03 -40.74
CA LEU A 525 -5.78 -3.29 -40.44
C LEU A 525 -4.93 -2.38 -41.34
N GLN A 526 -4.04 -1.58 -40.74
CA GLN A 526 -3.36 -0.51 -41.46
C GLN A 526 -1.91 -0.24 -41.06
N ASP A 527 -1.24 0.49 -41.96
CA ASP A 527 0.02 1.22 -41.75
C ASP A 527 1.16 0.36 -41.21
N GLY A 528 1.64 -0.60 -41.99
CA GLY A 528 2.79 -1.43 -41.61
C GLY A 528 2.86 -2.73 -42.40
N GLY A 529 3.42 -3.77 -41.78
CA GLY A 529 3.53 -5.10 -42.38
C GLY A 529 2.93 -6.23 -41.54
N LEU A 530 2.32 -7.19 -42.22
CA LEU A 530 1.90 -8.48 -41.67
C LEU A 530 2.60 -9.60 -42.44
N ASP A 531 3.49 -10.33 -41.78
CA ASP A 531 3.98 -11.60 -42.31
C ASP A 531 3.02 -12.72 -41.88
N ALA A 532 2.15 -13.14 -42.80
CA ALA A 532 1.22 -14.22 -42.54
C ALA A 532 1.91 -15.60 -42.62
N ALA A 533 3.09 -15.71 -43.23
CA ALA A 533 3.89 -16.94 -43.32
C ALA A 533 3.10 -18.17 -43.80
N GLY A 534 2.21 -18.01 -44.78
CA GLY A 534 1.35 -19.07 -45.31
C GLY A 534 0.13 -19.39 -44.44
N ASN A 535 -0.12 -18.63 -43.38
CA ASN A 535 -1.30 -18.77 -42.53
C ASN A 535 -2.48 -17.94 -43.04
N ASP A 536 -3.63 -18.14 -42.40
CA ASP A 536 -4.85 -17.43 -42.74
C ASP A 536 -4.76 -15.93 -42.39
N LEU A 537 -5.36 -15.09 -43.24
CA LEU A 537 -5.79 -13.75 -42.90
C LEU A 537 -7.30 -13.69 -43.11
N ARG A 538 -8.05 -13.61 -42.01
CA ARG A 538 -9.51 -13.67 -41.98
C ARG A 538 -10.12 -12.29 -41.79
N LEU A 539 -10.95 -11.85 -42.74
CA LEU A 539 -11.71 -10.60 -42.63
C LEU A 539 -13.21 -10.89 -42.67
N THR A 540 -13.96 -10.27 -41.77
CA THR A 540 -15.43 -10.32 -41.78
C THR A 540 -16.00 -9.14 -42.58
N VAL A 541 -17.24 -9.28 -43.06
CA VAL A 541 -17.91 -8.24 -43.86
C VAL A 541 -17.82 -6.88 -43.18
N GLY A 542 -17.36 -5.87 -43.93
CA GLY A 542 -17.19 -4.49 -43.45
C GLY A 542 -15.80 -4.17 -42.90
N THR A 543 -14.88 -5.15 -42.86
CA THR A 543 -13.47 -4.95 -42.53
C THR A 543 -12.61 -4.79 -43.79
N TYR A 544 -11.49 -4.07 -43.70
CA TYR A 544 -10.62 -3.83 -44.86
C TYR A 544 -9.15 -3.60 -44.47
N LEU A 545 -8.27 -3.77 -45.47
CA LEU A 545 -6.83 -3.50 -45.39
C LEU A 545 -6.51 -2.13 -46.03
N THR A 546 -5.57 -1.37 -45.49
CA THR A 546 -5.15 -0.08 -46.08
C THR A 546 -3.70 0.26 -45.71
N ALA A 547 -2.93 0.82 -46.65
CA ALA A 547 -1.51 1.19 -46.43
C ALA A 547 -0.70 0.05 -45.76
N LEU A 548 -0.86 -1.18 -46.25
CA LEU A 548 -0.39 -2.39 -45.57
C LEU A 548 0.38 -3.29 -46.54
N GLN A 549 1.50 -3.84 -46.10
CA GLN A 549 2.21 -4.94 -46.75
C GLN A 549 1.82 -6.27 -46.11
N VAL A 550 1.48 -7.30 -46.90
CA VAL A 550 1.12 -8.62 -46.38
C VAL A 550 1.91 -9.73 -47.08
N GLY A 551 2.74 -10.46 -46.32
CA GLY A 551 3.56 -11.56 -46.84
C GLY A 551 2.85 -12.91 -46.74
N ASP A 552 2.87 -13.68 -47.84
CA ASP A 552 2.36 -15.05 -47.96
C ASP A 552 0.97 -15.31 -47.34
N PRO A 553 -0.08 -14.51 -47.64
CA PRO A 553 -1.37 -14.68 -46.99
C PRO A 553 -2.25 -15.76 -47.64
N VAL A 554 -2.98 -16.51 -46.79
CA VAL A 554 -4.16 -17.28 -47.17
C VAL A 554 -5.43 -16.49 -46.82
N LEU A 555 -6.03 -15.85 -47.81
CA LEU A 555 -7.16 -14.94 -47.67
C LEU A 555 -8.48 -15.69 -47.44
N ARG A 556 -9.14 -15.39 -46.33
CA ARG A 556 -10.42 -15.99 -45.92
C ARG A 556 -11.45 -14.95 -45.47
N GLY A 557 -12.72 -15.28 -45.63
CA GLY A 557 -13.86 -14.38 -45.41
C GLY A 557 -14.05 -13.36 -46.55
N ASP A 558 -14.46 -12.14 -46.20
CA ASP A 558 -14.65 -11.02 -47.13
C ASP A 558 -13.45 -10.07 -47.03
N VAL A 559 -12.34 -10.42 -47.70
CA VAL A 559 -11.13 -9.60 -47.69
C VAL A 559 -11.32 -8.41 -48.62
N GLN A 560 -11.53 -7.24 -48.01
CA GLN A 560 -11.60 -5.98 -48.74
C GLN A 560 -10.26 -5.25 -48.70
N ILE A 561 -9.80 -4.78 -49.85
CA ILE A 561 -8.62 -3.91 -49.95
C ILE A 561 -9.05 -2.47 -50.17
N TYR A 562 -8.28 -1.55 -49.60
CA TYR A 562 -8.36 -0.12 -49.87
C TYR A 562 -6.99 0.38 -50.38
N THR A 563 -6.76 1.69 -50.32
CA THR A 563 -5.56 2.31 -50.91
C THR A 563 -4.26 1.79 -50.28
N GLY A 564 -3.23 1.61 -51.10
CA GLY A 564 -1.86 1.33 -50.64
C GLY A 564 -1.63 -0.07 -50.09
N VAL A 565 -2.40 -1.08 -50.51
CA VAL A 565 -2.16 -2.47 -50.10
C VAL A 565 -1.23 -3.17 -51.11
N THR A 566 -0.21 -3.84 -50.59
CA THR A 566 0.70 -4.71 -51.35
C THR A 566 0.74 -6.08 -50.67
N MET A 567 0.66 -7.15 -51.45
CA MET A 567 0.88 -8.51 -50.97
C MET A 567 2.14 -9.06 -51.62
N THR A 568 2.94 -9.83 -50.89
CA THR A 568 4.21 -10.39 -51.38
C THR A 568 4.22 -11.91 -51.22
N GLY A 569 5.04 -12.60 -52.02
CA GLY A 569 5.15 -14.06 -51.95
C GLY A 569 3.95 -14.75 -52.59
N THR A 570 3.49 -15.87 -52.05
CA THR A 570 2.33 -16.61 -52.59
C THR A 570 1.04 -16.14 -51.94
N VAL A 571 0.16 -15.50 -52.71
CA VAL A 571 -1.17 -15.08 -52.28
C VAL A 571 -2.19 -16.16 -52.61
N VAL A 572 -2.88 -16.71 -51.61
CA VAL A 572 -3.93 -17.71 -51.83
C VAL A 572 -5.29 -17.13 -51.49
N VAL A 573 -6.19 -17.02 -52.45
CA VAL A 573 -7.59 -16.61 -52.24
C VAL A 573 -8.45 -17.85 -52.03
N GLN A 574 -8.94 -18.07 -50.80
CA GLN A 574 -9.85 -19.19 -50.50
C GLN A 574 -11.32 -18.79 -50.53
N ASP A 575 -11.64 -17.58 -50.06
CA ASP A 575 -13.01 -17.06 -50.00
C ASP A 575 -13.18 -15.86 -50.93
N THR A 576 -13.43 -14.64 -50.44
CA THR A 576 -13.65 -13.46 -51.30
C THR A 576 -12.51 -12.44 -51.17
N LEU A 577 -12.01 -11.97 -52.31
CA LEU A 577 -11.13 -10.81 -52.43
C LEU A 577 -11.81 -9.74 -53.30
N ARG A 578 -11.94 -8.52 -52.78
CA ARG A 578 -12.51 -7.38 -53.50
C ARG A 578 -11.94 -6.05 -53.03
N ASN A 579 -12.13 -4.98 -53.79
CA ASN A 579 -11.96 -3.62 -53.28
C ASN A 579 -13.09 -3.25 -52.30
N ARG A 580 -12.82 -2.28 -51.43
CA ARG A 580 -13.81 -1.72 -50.52
C ARG A 580 -15.00 -1.14 -51.30
N ASP A 581 -16.18 -1.15 -50.69
CA ASP A 581 -17.36 -0.53 -51.32
C ASP A 581 -17.10 0.95 -51.67
N PHE A 582 -17.53 1.35 -52.88
CA PHE A 582 -17.47 2.72 -53.38
C PHE A 582 -16.06 3.26 -53.70
N THR A 583 -15.08 2.38 -53.97
CA THR A 583 -13.68 2.77 -54.19
C THR A 583 -13.11 2.22 -55.50
N HIS A 584 -12.16 2.92 -56.11
CA HIS A 584 -11.37 2.41 -57.23
C HIS A 584 -9.96 2.12 -56.72
N ASP A 585 -9.63 0.85 -56.55
CA ASP A 585 -8.36 0.47 -55.92
C ASP A 585 -7.55 -0.46 -56.82
N THR A 586 -6.23 -0.37 -56.62
CA THR A 586 -5.25 -1.29 -57.21
C THR A 586 -4.60 -2.06 -56.08
N LEU A 587 -4.69 -3.39 -56.12
CA LEU A 587 -3.90 -4.27 -55.28
C LEU A 587 -2.64 -4.67 -56.03
N ILE A 588 -1.48 -4.48 -55.41
CA ILE A 588 -0.20 -4.97 -55.92
C ILE A 588 0.06 -6.33 -55.30
N ILE A 589 0.39 -7.31 -56.13
CA ILE A 589 0.82 -8.66 -55.73
C ILE A 589 2.21 -8.85 -56.31
N ASP A 590 3.21 -8.75 -55.45
CA ASP A 590 4.60 -9.02 -55.79
C ASP A 590 4.94 -10.49 -55.50
N GLY A 591 4.57 -11.35 -56.46
CA GLY A 591 4.68 -12.79 -56.38
C GLY A 591 3.51 -13.50 -57.05
N ASP A 592 3.30 -14.75 -56.66
CA ASP A 592 2.32 -15.64 -57.28
C ASP A 592 0.93 -15.47 -56.65
N ILE A 593 -0.12 -15.73 -57.42
CA ILE A 593 -1.50 -15.78 -56.92
C ILE A 593 -2.20 -17.09 -57.29
N ALA A 594 -2.78 -17.75 -56.28
CA ALA A 594 -3.66 -18.90 -56.47
C ALA A 594 -5.08 -18.53 -56.01
N ASN A 595 -6.04 -18.58 -56.93
CA ASN A 595 -7.45 -18.34 -56.64
C ASN A 595 -8.23 -19.66 -56.58
N HIS A 596 -8.80 -19.95 -55.41
CA HIS A 596 -9.77 -21.04 -55.19
C HIS A 596 -11.16 -20.51 -54.81
N GLY A 597 -11.31 -19.19 -54.69
CA GLY A 597 -12.51 -18.52 -54.22
C GLY A 597 -13.10 -17.56 -55.26
N LEU A 598 -13.48 -16.37 -54.82
CA LEU A 598 -14.05 -15.29 -55.61
C LEU A 598 -13.14 -14.06 -55.56
N ILE A 599 -12.55 -13.72 -56.70
CA ILE A 599 -11.94 -12.42 -56.93
C ILE A 599 -12.96 -11.57 -57.68
N THR A 600 -13.35 -10.42 -57.15
CA THR A 600 -14.39 -9.59 -57.78
C THR A 600 -14.21 -8.10 -57.50
N SER A 601 -14.87 -7.27 -58.28
CA SER A 601 -15.02 -5.86 -57.96
C SER A 601 -16.22 -5.66 -57.03
N SER A 602 -16.16 -4.64 -56.17
CA SER A 602 -17.36 -4.10 -55.54
C SER A 602 -18.21 -3.36 -56.60
N ASN A 603 -19.05 -2.42 -56.15
CA ASN A 603 -19.75 -1.50 -57.07
C ASN A 603 -18.80 -0.66 -57.95
N TYR A 604 -17.50 -0.64 -57.63
CA TYR A 604 -16.45 0.12 -58.31
C TYR A 604 -15.24 -0.78 -58.60
N ARG A 605 -14.36 -0.32 -59.48
CA ARG A 605 -13.33 -1.15 -60.14
C ARG A 605 -12.20 -1.60 -59.20
N LEU A 606 -11.95 -2.91 -59.13
CA LEU A 606 -10.72 -3.50 -58.60
C LEU A 606 -9.74 -3.80 -59.75
N THR A 607 -8.52 -3.24 -59.67
CA THR A 607 -7.40 -3.65 -60.53
C THR A 607 -6.42 -4.51 -59.71
N LEU A 608 -5.96 -5.62 -60.29
CA LEU A 608 -4.87 -6.43 -59.73
C LEU A 608 -3.63 -6.22 -60.58
N ASN A 609 -2.49 -5.89 -59.96
CA ASN A 609 -1.19 -5.90 -60.60
C ASN A 609 -0.37 -7.05 -60.01
N VAL A 610 -0.04 -8.05 -60.81
CA VAL A 610 0.60 -9.30 -60.38
C VAL A 610 1.95 -9.42 -61.07
N SER A 611 3.04 -9.61 -60.32
CA SER A 611 4.38 -9.77 -60.89
C SER A 611 4.73 -11.24 -61.22
N GLY A 612 4.15 -12.21 -60.50
CA GLY A 612 4.43 -13.63 -60.65
C GLY A 612 3.38 -14.41 -61.44
N ASP A 613 3.34 -15.71 -61.15
CA ASP A 613 2.47 -16.68 -61.80
C ASP A 613 1.03 -16.61 -61.26
N ALA A 614 0.06 -17.10 -62.05
CA ALA A 614 -1.31 -17.18 -61.60
C ALA A 614 -1.96 -18.54 -61.87
N HIS A 615 -2.63 -19.06 -60.85
CA HIS A 615 -3.48 -20.23 -60.93
C HIS A 615 -4.91 -19.85 -60.56
N ASN A 616 -5.88 -20.14 -61.43
CA ASN A 616 -7.29 -19.95 -61.17
C ASN A 616 -8.08 -21.26 -61.21
N ALA A 617 -8.61 -21.62 -60.05
CA ALA A 617 -9.55 -22.72 -59.83
C ALA A 617 -10.89 -22.22 -59.22
N GLY A 618 -11.11 -20.90 -59.23
CA GLY A 618 -12.31 -20.24 -58.71
C GLY A 618 -12.91 -19.21 -59.67
N THR A 619 -13.73 -18.30 -59.15
CA THR A 619 -14.32 -17.19 -59.93
C THR A 619 -13.41 -15.98 -59.90
N TRP A 620 -13.16 -15.38 -61.07
CA TRP A 620 -12.28 -14.22 -61.21
C TRP A 620 -12.92 -13.16 -62.12
N GLU A 621 -13.59 -12.18 -61.52
CA GLU A 621 -14.47 -11.19 -62.16
C GLU A 621 -14.16 -9.74 -61.72
N ASN A 622 -12.89 -9.43 -61.43
CA ASN A 622 -12.47 -8.06 -61.19
C ASN A 622 -12.48 -7.22 -62.49
N TYR A 623 -12.30 -5.90 -62.36
CA TYR A 623 -12.32 -5.00 -63.51
C TYR A 623 -11.14 -5.23 -64.47
N ARG A 624 -9.94 -5.43 -63.92
CA ARG A 624 -8.71 -5.56 -64.71
C ARG A 624 -7.63 -6.31 -63.95
N THR A 625 -6.97 -7.25 -64.61
CA THR A 625 -5.75 -7.90 -64.12
C THR A 625 -4.59 -7.55 -65.04
N VAL A 626 -3.50 -7.04 -64.48
CA VAL A 626 -2.26 -6.69 -65.17
C VAL A 626 -1.15 -7.59 -64.66
N PHE A 627 -0.62 -8.42 -65.53
CA PHE A 627 0.61 -9.18 -65.29
C PHE A 627 1.81 -8.31 -65.65
N ASP A 628 2.50 -7.82 -64.63
CA ASP A 628 3.57 -6.83 -64.70
C ASP A 628 4.82 -7.33 -63.96
N GLY A 629 5.40 -8.42 -64.47
CA GLY A 629 6.63 -9.03 -63.96
C GLY A 629 7.78 -8.97 -64.96
N VAL A 630 9.01 -9.03 -64.44
CA VAL A 630 10.23 -9.08 -65.27
C VAL A 630 10.52 -10.46 -65.85
N ASP A 631 9.99 -11.50 -65.20
CA ASP A 631 10.09 -12.89 -65.64
C ASP A 631 8.88 -13.28 -66.50
N ASP A 632 8.93 -14.47 -67.12
CA ASP A 632 7.78 -14.99 -67.85
C ASP A 632 6.67 -15.38 -66.87
N GLN A 633 5.41 -15.07 -67.20
CA GLN A 633 4.27 -15.43 -66.36
C GLN A 633 3.64 -16.74 -66.82
N PHE A 634 3.51 -17.67 -65.89
CA PHE A 634 2.78 -18.91 -66.10
C PHE A 634 1.33 -18.78 -65.63
N ILE A 635 0.39 -19.02 -66.55
CA ILE A 635 -1.04 -18.90 -66.29
C ILE A 635 -1.69 -20.29 -66.36
N LEU A 636 -2.22 -20.76 -65.22
CA LEU A 636 -2.98 -21.99 -65.08
C LEU A 636 -4.46 -21.69 -64.83
N LEU A 637 -5.33 -22.23 -65.69
CA LEU A 637 -6.78 -22.06 -65.63
C LEU A 637 -7.43 -23.44 -65.65
N ASP A 638 -8.23 -23.75 -64.65
CA ASP A 638 -9.06 -24.96 -64.69
C ASP A 638 -10.17 -24.81 -65.76
N ASP A 639 -10.57 -25.91 -66.41
CA ASP A 639 -11.47 -25.98 -67.59
C ASP A 639 -12.82 -25.24 -67.45
N ALA A 640 -13.18 -24.75 -66.26
CA ALA A 640 -14.42 -24.03 -65.96
C ALA A 640 -14.23 -22.64 -65.32
N HIS A 641 -13.00 -22.15 -65.21
CA HIS A 641 -12.65 -20.98 -64.39
C HIS A 641 -11.85 -19.94 -65.20
N PRO A 642 -12.51 -19.16 -66.09
CA PRO A 642 -11.84 -18.09 -66.83
C PRO A 642 -11.40 -16.95 -65.90
N MET A 643 -10.41 -16.17 -66.34
CA MET A 643 -10.03 -14.89 -65.74
C MET A 643 -10.75 -13.73 -66.47
N GLY A 644 -11.14 -12.71 -65.70
CA GLY A 644 -12.13 -11.67 -66.04
C GLY A 644 -11.95 -10.82 -67.31
N ASP A 645 -12.76 -9.76 -67.43
CA ASP A 645 -13.02 -9.06 -68.70
C ASP A 645 -11.79 -8.41 -69.38
N GLU A 646 -10.82 -7.92 -68.61
CA GLU A 646 -9.61 -7.26 -69.13
C GLU A 646 -8.34 -7.81 -68.47
N VAL A 647 -7.66 -8.74 -69.15
CA VAL A 647 -6.31 -9.19 -68.80
C VAL A 647 -5.26 -8.56 -69.71
N ILE A 648 -4.18 -8.02 -69.11
CA ILE A 648 -3.08 -7.37 -69.80
C ILE A 648 -1.75 -7.97 -69.33
N PHE A 649 -0.86 -8.34 -70.26
CA PHE A 649 0.55 -8.64 -69.96
C PHE A 649 1.43 -7.47 -70.37
N VAL A 650 2.42 -7.13 -69.55
CA VAL A 650 3.32 -5.99 -69.76
C VAL A 650 4.74 -6.48 -70.05
N SER A 651 5.33 -5.96 -71.11
CA SER A 651 6.73 -6.22 -71.47
C SER A 651 7.65 -5.19 -70.82
N HIS A 652 8.73 -5.69 -70.20
CA HIS A 652 9.84 -4.88 -69.69
C HIS A 652 11.00 -4.74 -70.70
N LEU A 653 10.81 -5.13 -71.97
CA LEU A 653 11.82 -4.94 -73.01
C LEU A 653 12.01 -3.45 -73.34
N ALA A 654 13.27 -3.04 -73.52
CA ALA A 654 13.64 -1.63 -73.68
C ALA A 654 13.14 -0.96 -74.97
N SER A 655 12.92 -1.72 -76.05
CA SER A 655 12.42 -1.17 -77.33
C SER A 655 11.84 -2.23 -78.25
N ALA A 656 10.90 -1.81 -79.11
CA ALA A 656 10.31 -2.59 -80.20
C ALA A 656 11.36 -3.16 -81.20
N PRO A 657 11.01 -4.19 -82.00
CA PRO A 657 9.71 -4.86 -82.11
C PRO A 657 9.45 -5.89 -81.00
N PHE A 658 8.22 -5.91 -80.50
CA PHE A 658 7.77 -6.87 -79.49
C PHE A 658 7.14 -8.09 -80.17
N ALA A 659 7.42 -9.29 -79.67
CA ALA A 659 6.74 -10.53 -80.06
C ALA A 659 6.34 -11.31 -78.80
N TRP A 660 5.08 -11.73 -78.74
CA TRP A 660 4.55 -12.50 -77.62
C TRP A 660 4.35 -13.97 -78.00
N THR A 661 4.67 -14.87 -77.07
CA THR A 661 4.42 -16.31 -77.16
C THR A 661 3.64 -16.81 -75.95
N ASN A 662 2.77 -17.79 -76.16
CA ASN A 662 2.24 -18.66 -75.10
C ASN A 662 2.86 -20.06 -75.28
N GLY A 663 3.73 -20.46 -74.35
CA GLY A 663 4.58 -21.63 -74.51
C GLY A 663 5.51 -21.47 -75.72
N SER A 664 5.40 -22.37 -76.70
CA SER A 664 6.14 -22.27 -77.97
C SER A 664 5.36 -21.59 -79.10
N GLU A 665 4.09 -21.25 -78.90
CA GLU A 665 3.20 -20.75 -79.95
C GLU A 665 3.16 -19.21 -79.97
N PRO A 666 3.32 -18.55 -81.14
CA PRO A 666 3.17 -17.11 -81.25
C PRO A 666 1.74 -16.64 -80.97
N VAL A 667 1.58 -15.54 -80.23
CA VAL A 667 0.29 -14.86 -80.04
C VAL A 667 0.04 -13.92 -81.22
N ALA A 668 -0.92 -14.28 -82.07
CA ALA A 668 -1.16 -13.57 -83.33
C ALA A 668 -1.52 -12.09 -83.12
N GLY A 669 -0.82 -11.19 -83.82
CA GLY A 669 -1.09 -9.74 -83.80
C GLY A 669 -0.52 -8.98 -82.59
N ALA A 670 0.17 -9.66 -81.68
CA ALA A 670 0.75 -9.08 -80.47
C ALA A 670 2.12 -8.44 -80.72
N ALA A 671 2.14 -7.23 -81.30
CA ALA A 671 3.38 -6.48 -81.62
C ALA A 671 3.63 -5.27 -80.71
N ALA A 672 2.82 -5.08 -79.67
CA ALA A 672 2.92 -3.97 -78.72
C ALA A 672 3.62 -4.40 -77.42
N SER A 673 4.10 -3.41 -76.66
CA SER A 673 4.70 -3.64 -75.33
C SER A 673 3.69 -4.20 -74.33
N ASN A 674 2.39 -3.98 -74.56
CA ASN A 674 1.32 -4.54 -73.74
C ASN A 674 0.48 -5.49 -74.60
N LEU A 675 0.29 -6.72 -74.14
CA LEU A 675 -0.62 -7.68 -74.72
C LEU A 675 -1.96 -7.61 -73.99
N ALA A 676 -2.97 -6.98 -74.59
CA ALA A 676 -4.35 -7.01 -74.09
C ALA A 676 -5.01 -8.31 -74.57
N ALA A 677 -5.08 -9.31 -73.69
CA ALA A 677 -5.61 -10.63 -74.02
C ALA A 677 -7.14 -10.71 -73.88
N GLY A 678 -7.77 -9.75 -73.18
CA GLY A 678 -9.20 -9.81 -72.88
C GLY A 678 -9.50 -10.86 -71.81
N VAL A 679 -10.54 -11.67 -72.03
CA VAL A 679 -10.88 -12.82 -71.16
C VAL A 679 -9.96 -13.99 -71.48
N LEU A 680 -9.37 -14.61 -70.45
CA LEU A 680 -8.59 -15.86 -70.61
C LEU A 680 -9.45 -17.06 -70.21
N ASP A 681 -9.54 -18.06 -71.09
CA ASP A 681 -10.16 -19.37 -70.80
C ASP A 681 -9.09 -20.48 -70.76
N ALA A 682 -9.49 -21.73 -70.49
CA ALA A 682 -8.55 -22.84 -70.37
C ALA A 682 -7.69 -23.09 -71.63
N SER A 683 -8.10 -22.63 -72.82
CA SER A 683 -7.26 -22.71 -74.03
C SER A 683 -6.10 -21.71 -74.01
N ALA A 684 -6.17 -20.70 -73.16
CA ALA A 684 -5.16 -19.69 -72.94
C ALA A 684 -4.12 -20.09 -71.87
N TYR A 685 -4.19 -21.32 -71.34
CA TYR A 685 -3.18 -21.90 -70.46
C TYR A 685 -1.77 -21.83 -71.06
N GLY A 686 -0.78 -21.48 -70.23
CA GLY A 686 0.63 -21.66 -70.54
C GLY A 686 1.51 -20.49 -70.12
N GLN A 687 2.73 -20.46 -70.66
CA GLN A 687 3.78 -19.52 -70.28
C GLN A 687 3.81 -18.32 -71.24
N TYR A 688 3.46 -17.14 -70.76
CA TYR A 688 3.48 -15.91 -71.53
C TYR A 688 4.87 -15.27 -71.46
N ARG A 689 5.46 -15.03 -72.63
CA ARG A 689 6.78 -14.40 -72.78
C ARG A 689 6.74 -13.33 -73.85
N CYS A 690 7.33 -12.18 -73.57
CA CYS A 690 7.67 -11.18 -74.60
C CYS A 690 9.16 -11.28 -74.95
N HIS A 691 9.48 -11.31 -76.24
CA HIS A 691 10.84 -11.28 -76.75
C HIS A 691 10.98 -10.24 -77.88
N ALA A 692 12.21 -9.83 -78.18
CA ALA A 692 12.47 -9.01 -79.35
C ALA A 692 12.19 -9.83 -80.61
N ALA A 693 11.37 -9.30 -81.53
CA ALA A 693 11.14 -9.98 -82.80
C ALA A 693 12.40 -9.88 -83.70
N ASP A 694 12.78 -11.00 -84.32
CA ASP A 694 13.89 -11.07 -85.29
C ASP A 694 13.59 -10.38 -86.64
#